data_AF-A0A1Q3X499-F1
#
_entry.id   AF-A0A1Q3X499-F1
#
_cell.length_a   1.000
_cell.length_b   1.000
_cell.length_c   1.000
_cell.angle_alpha   90.00
_cell.angle_beta   90.00
_cell.angle_gamma   90.00
#
_symmetry.space_group_name_H-M   'P 1'
#
loop_
_entity.id
_entity.type
_entity.pdbx_description
1 polymer ?
#
loop_
_entity_poly.entity_id
_entity_poly.type
_entity_poly.pdbx_seq_one_letter_code
_entity_poly.pdbx_strand_id
1 'polypeptide(L)'
;MKNIFSKAVAILIIFLLPQIKAKASSHREAPLIAFDPIADNTDLYAFRSPCDTNKIVLIANYIPFEHPAGGPNYYTFGENIRYEIHIKNNASTAGDNIIYRFTFQHMNEDPSTFFNIRLGQQNIKTTYTCERSMDGGATFTTIASNGIVPPPNIGPRSIQNATVGLGAASYGSLMQQAVMTATTGEQLFCGPVDDPFFVDLGGAFDVGGFRTGAQARDGLAKFNCHSIVIEVPITTLQKNNQSTSQASSILDGNFVIGVWASASRPQITTLSANGDEPTYSGNWVQVSRLGMPLTNEVVIPIGMKDLWNRSNPYTADGNFLQYFENPELGLYMDDSQFGSAVPGLDSLRIQTNSLGAYDFRNTHEGLYPLKANQLALTGTALADIGGYGTYLLPDNSSPRSVDIMPIFLMGVPNLAPYQLATGKGGNVLANGKPFINNFLLYSPIIGTPEFADLLRLNMAVPVTPRNDPNFSSLGIVKAAVIGLTDPAYNNTNIEFIPNMDGFPNGRRLEDDVTTIELQAVSGVALAAIGLWYDDFTTNPVTPDLLHVLDFNAGITHNDTTFQQCFPYLQQPWPGFTGNEYTGPTGVQELGLSAPIAAMSAYPNPFVNDVTLKYRLAAKTHIVLQITDLNGRLVQVIADEQKEAGEYTAHWNGSNLASGIYFARLSAGGRTIQSVKLVKANN
;
A
#
# COMPACT_ATOMS: atom_id res chain seq x y z
N MET A 1 62.67 14.53 -9.36
CA MET A 1 61.81 13.77 -8.43
C MET A 1 60.38 14.15 -8.75
N LYS A 2 59.71 13.42 -9.65
CA LYS A 2 58.67 12.41 -9.35
C LYS A 2 57.51 12.96 -8.49
N ASN A 3 56.38 13.13 -9.19
CA ASN A 3 54.99 13.03 -8.75
C ASN A 3 54.37 14.14 -7.88
N ILE A 4 54.01 15.25 -8.55
CA ILE A 4 52.95 16.19 -8.12
C ILE A 4 51.62 15.87 -8.87
N PHE A 5 51.52 14.73 -9.54
CA PHE A 5 50.29 14.24 -10.19
C PHE A 5 49.67 13.08 -9.41
N SER A 6 48.84 13.37 -8.39
CA SER A 6 47.82 12.40 -7.91
C SER A 6 46.68 12.97 -7.05
N LYS A 7 46.53 14.28 -6.83
CA LYS A 7 45.51 14.84 -5.91
C LYS A 7 44.54 15.87 -6.50
N ALA A 8 44.28 15.83 -7.80
CA ALA A 8 43.38 16.81 -8.45
C ALA A 8 42.22 16.20 -9.27
N VAL A 9 41.96 14.88 -9.18
CA VAL A 9 40.91 14.21 -9.99
C VAL A 9 39.74 13.67 -9.16
N ALA A 10 39.75 13.79 -7.82
CA ALA A 10 38.71 13.19 -6.97
C ALA A 10 37.64 14.17 -6.43
N ILE A 11 37.63 15.44 -6.81
CA ILE A 11 36.72 16.46 -6.21
C ILE A 11 35.75 17.11 -7.21
N LEU A 12 35.70 16.68 -8.48
CA LEU A 12 34.81 17.31 -9.48
C LEU A 12 33.93 16.32 -10.27
N ILE A 13 33.33 15.34 -9.58
CA ILE A 13 32.24 14.51 -10.10
C ILE A 13 31.17 14.31 -8.99
N ILE A 14 30.65 15.41 -8.41
CA ILE A 14 29.53 15.36 -7.44
C ILE A 14 28.36 16.29 -7.82
N PHE A 15 28.44 17.07 -8.89
CA PHE A 15 27.31 17.89 -9.32
C PHE A 15 26.95 17.60 -10.77
N LEU A 16 26.03 16.66 -10.97
CA LEU A 16 25.03 16.57 -12.06
C LEU A 16 24.46 15.13 -12.12
N LEU A 17 23.80 14.70 -11.04
CA LEU A 17 22.75 13.69 -11.16
C LEU A 17 21.42 14.45 -11.33
N PRO A 18 20.62 14.16 -12.38
CA PRO A 18 19.27 14.67 -12.42
C PRO A 18 18.54 14.12 -11.20
N GLN A 19 18.00 15.01 -10.38
CA GLN A 19 17.03 14.69 -9.34
C GLN A 19 15.80 14.11 -10.06
N ILE A 20 15.80 12.80 -10.27
CA ILE A 20 14.59 12.07 -10.64
C ILE A 20 13.69 12.23 -9.41
N LYS A 21 12.64 13.04 -9.56
CA LYS A 21 11.57 13.07 -8.57
C LYS A 21 11.00 11.65 -8.51
N ALA A 22 11.34 10.92 -7.45
CA ALA A 22 10.64 9.70 -7.10
C ALA A 22 9.16 10.06 -6.94
N LYS A 23 8.30 9.45 -7.75
CA LYS A 23 6.86 9.44 -7.46
C LYS A 23 6.67 8.33 -6.45
N ALA A 24 6.61 8.70 -5.19
CA ALA A 24 6.42 7.74 -4.12
C ALA A 24 4.95 7.75 -3.70
N SER A 25 4.39 6.55 -3.60
CA SER A 25 3.10 6.26 -2.98
C SER A 25 3.07 4.79 -2.54
N SER A 26 2.21 4.45 -1.59
CA SER A 26 1.74 3.08 -1.26
C SER A 26 0.87 2.45 -2.36
N HIS A 27 0.92 3.04 -3.55
CA HIS A 27 0.12 2.75 -4.72
C HIS A 27 1.06 2.93 -5.90
N ARG A 28 1.00 2.08 -6.93
CA ARG A 28 2.00 2.08 -8.01
C ARG A 28 3.40 1.77 -7.48
N GLU A 29 3.49 0.95 -6.43
CA GLU A 29 4.75 0.75 -5.69
C GLU A 29 5.81 0.01 -6.50
N ALA A 30 5.41 -0.68 -7.57
CA ALA A 30 6.33 -1.34 -8.50
C ALA A 30 6.31 -0.66 -9.88
N PRO A 31 7.48 -0.50 -10.55
CA PRO A 31 7.56 0.16 -11.84
C PRO A 31 6.55 -0.34 -12.88
N LEU A 32 6.25 -1.64 -12.94
CA LEU A 32 5.33 -2.18 -13.94
C LEU A 32 3.86 -1.93 -13.58
N ILE A 33 3.47 -2.11 -12.31
CA ILE A 33 2.06 -1.89 -11.91
C ILE A 33 1.70 -0.40 -11.94
N ALA A 34 2.69 0.49 -11.80
CA ALA A 34 2.52 1.93 -11.99
C ALA A 34 2.00 2.33 -13.39
N PHE A 35 2.24 1.51 -14.41
CA PHE A 35 1.71 1.70 -15.77
C PHE A 35 0.37 0.98 -16.00
N ASP A 36 -0.14 0.30 -14.98
CA ASP A 36 -1.35 -0.51 -15.03
C ASP A 36 -2.23 -0.29 -13.78
N PRO A 37 -2.65 0.96 -13.52
CA PRO A 37 -3.30 1.33 -12.26
C PRO A 37 -4.65 0.63 -12.03
N ILE A 38 -5.30 0.13 -13.07
CA ILE A 38 -6.59 -0.57 -12.92
C ILE A 38 -6.44 -2.00 -12.39
N ALA A 39 -5.23 -2.58 -12.43
CA ALA A 39 -4.93 -3.88 -11.84
C ALA A 39 -4.17 -3.76 -10.50
N ASP A 40 -3.88 -2.53 -10.08
CA ASP A 40 -3.06 -2.23 -8.91
C ASP A 40 -3.84 -2.54 -7.63
N ASN A 41 -3.45 -3.58 -6.91
CA ASN A 41 -4.05 -3.96 -5.62
C ASN A 41 -3.38 -3.16 -4.52
N THR A 42 -4.15 -2.30 -3.87
CA THR A 42 -3.58 -1.31 -2.97
C THR A 42 -3.58 -1.74 -1.51
N ASP A 43 -4.66 -2.39 -1.10
CA ASP A 43 -4.86 -2.80 0.28
C ASP A 43 -5.67 -4.08 0.36
N LEU A 44 -5.42 -4.82 1.43
CA LEU A 44 -6.23 -5.93 1.87
C LEU A 44 -6.60 -5.75 3.34
N TYR A 45 -7.88 -5.93 3.65
CA TYR A 45 -8.41 -5.95 5.01
C TYR A 45 -9.13 -7.28 5.25
N ALA A 46 -8.95 -7.82 6.46
CA ALA A 46 -9.65 -9.01 6.91
C ALA A 46 -9.93 -8.85 8.41
N PHE A 47 -11.20 -8.73 8.78
CA PHE A 47 -11.57 -8.56 10.19
C PHE A 47 -12.93 -9.17 10.48
N ARG A 48 -13.15 -9.51 11.75
CA ARG A 48 -14.45 -10.02 12.21
C ARG A 48 -15.46 -8.87 12.25
N SER A 49 -16.63 -9.08 11.67
CA SER A 49 -17.64 -8.02 11.54
C SER A 49 -18.10 -7.50 12.91
N PRO A 50 -18.11 -6.17 13.13
CA PRO A 50 -18.67 -5.58 14.34
C PRO A 50 -20.20 -5.62 14.39
N CYS A 51 -20.89 -5.79 13.25
CA CYS A 51 -22.35 -5.86 13.18
C CYS A 51 -22.90 -7.29 13.24
N ASP A 52 -22.14 -8.28 12.74
CA ASP A 52 -22.45 -9.70 12.90
C ASP A 52 -21.17 -10.47 13.20
N THR A 53 -20.92 -10.71 14.49
CA THR A 53 -19.72 -11.42 14.95
C THR A 53 -19.63 -12.87 14.48
N ASN A 54 -20.60 -13.42 13.73
CA ASN A 54 -20.48 -14.71 13.07
C ASN A 54 -19.96 -14.61 11.63
N LYS A 55 -19.54 -13.43 11.19
CA LYS A 55 -19.05 -13.19 9.84
C LYS A 55 -17.69 -12.49 9.84
N ILE A 56 -16.95 -12.73 8.75
CA ILE A 56 -15.69 -12.05 8.43
C ILE A 56 -15.93 -11.11 7.27
N VAL A 57 -15.36 -9.93 7.35
CA VAL A 57 -15.30 -8.94 6.29
C VAL A 57 -13.94 -9.08 5.61
N LEU A 58 -13.95 -9.24 4.29
CA LEU A 58 -12.77 -9.24 3.42
C LEU A 58 -12.91 -8.07 2.46
N ILE A 59 -11.90 -7.22 2.38
CA ILE A 59 -11.89 -6.04 1.50
C ILE A 59 -10.59 -6.03 0.72
N ALA A 60 -10.67 -6.03 -0.61
CA ALA A 60 -9.52 -5.79 -1.47
C ALA A 60 -9.74 -4.49 -2.24
N ASN A 61 -8.83 -3.53 -2.04
CA ASN A 61 -8.86 -2.24 -2.74
C ASN A 61 -7.98 -2.30 -3.99
N TYR A 62 -8.45 -1.59 -5.00
CA TYR A 62 -7.82 -1.46 -6.29
C TYR A 62 -7.97 -0.04 -6.81
N ILE A 63 -7.17 0.29 -7.82
CA ILE A 63 -7.27 1.56 -8.55
C ILE A 63 -6.99 2.75 -7.61
N PRO A 64 -5.72 3.12 -7.47
CA PRO A 64 -5.34 4.13 -6.50
C PRO A 64 -5.54 5.56 -7.01
N PHE A 65 -5.57 6.49 -6.06
CA PHE A 65 -5.57 7.93 -6.33
C PHE A 65 -6.65 8.38 -7.30
N GLU A 66 -7.86 7.89 -7.10
CA GLU A 66 -8.97 8.31 -7.91
C GLU A 66 -9.36 9.73 -7.54
N HIS A 67 -9.00 10.66 -8.41
CA HIS A 67 -9.34 12.05 -8.20
C HIS A 67 -10.85 12.25 -8.42
N PRO A 68 -11.62 12.74 -7.44
CA PRO A 68 -13.08 12.83 -7.54
C PRO A 68 -13.61 13.63 -8.75
N ALA A 69 -12.84 14.61 -9.23
CA ALA A 69 -13.16 15.42 -10.42
C ALA A 69 -12.38 15.04 -11.70
N GLY A 70 -11.82 13.82 -11.78
CA GLY A 70 -10.92 13.36 -12.84
C GLY A 70 -11.57 12.94 -14.17
N GLY A 71 -12.37 13.80 -14.82
CA GLY A 71 -12.96 13.52 -16.15
C GLY A 71 -11.98 13.71 -17.34
N PRO A 72 -12.35 13.39 -18.60
CA PRO A 72 -13.67 12.99 -19.11
C PRO A 72 -14.01 11.49 -18.98
N ASN A 73 -13.00 10.64 -18.80
CA ASN A 73 -13.17 9.21 -18.52
C ASN A 73 -12.87 8.97 -17.04
N TYR A 74 -13.83 8.40 -16.32
CA TYR A 74 -13.69 8.14 -14.89
C TYR A 74 -13.23 6.70 -14.64
N TYR A 75 -12.69 6.46 -13.44
CA TYR A 75 -12.15 5.19 -12.99
C TYR A 75 -13.23 4.09 -12.92
N THR A 76 -12.86 2.86 -13.27
CA THR A 76 -13.70 1.66 -13.14
C THR A 76 -12.84 0.40 -13.23
N PHE A 77 -13.35 -0.73 -12.74
CA PHE A 77 -12.70 -2.04 -12.86
C PHE A 77 -12.54 -2.47 -14.32
N GLY A 78 -11.37 -2.96 -14.72
CA GLY A 78 -11.15 -3.46 -16.09
C GLY A 78 -11.84 -4.80 -16.42
N GLU A 79 -12.32 -4.95 -17.65
CA GLU A 79 -12.99 -6.18 -18.16
C GLU A 79 -12.01 -7.34 -18.44
N ASN A 80 -10.74 -7.03 -18.67
CA ASN A 80 -9.69 -7.99 -19.00
C ASN A 80 -8.77 -8.29 -17.81
N ILE A 81 -9.33 -8.20 -16.60
CA ILE A 81 -8.64 -8.48 -15.34
C ILE A 81 -9.48 -9.47 -14.53
N ARG A 82 -8.81 -10.45 -13.92
CA ARG A 82 -9.38 -11.28 -12.85
C ARG A 82 -8.92 -10.71 -11.53
N TYR A 83 -9.85 -10.26 -10.72
CA TYR A 83 -9.61 -9.86 -9.34
C TYR A 83 -10.00 -11.02 -8.44
N GLU A 84 -9.09 -11.46 -7.59
CA GLU A 84 -9.29 -12.64 -6.76
C GLU A 84 -8.95 -12.32 -5.30
N ILE A 85 -9.81 -12.77 -4.38
CA ILE A 85 -9.52 -12.86 -2.94
C ILE A 85 -9.38 -14.34 -2.63
N HIS A 86 -8.22 -14.70 -2.09
CA HIS A 86 -7.78 -16.05 -1.84
C HIS A 86 -7.72 -16.31 -0.34
N ILE A 87 -8.21 -17.47 0.09
CA ILE A 87 -8.26 -17.86 1.50
C ILE A 87 -7.67 -19.25 1.70
N LYS A 88 -6.72 -19.31 2.63
CA LYS A 88 -6.18 -20.52 3.24
C LYS A 88 -6.89 -20.77 4.57
N ASN A 89 -7.57 -21.89 4.73
CA ASN A 89 -8.23 -22.26 5.99
C ASN A 89 -7.82 -23.64 6.53
N ASN A 90 -7.10 -24.40 5.72
CA ASN A 90 -6.57 -25.69 6.12
C ASN A 90 -5.08 -25.70 5.86
N ALA A 91 -4.30 -25.53 6.93
CA ALA A 91 -2.85 -25.60 6.88
C ALA A 91 -2.45 -26.82 6.04
N SER A 92 -2.92 -28.04 6.33
CA SER A 92 -2.53 -29.33 5.73
C SER A 92 -2.73 -29.53 4.22
N THR A 93 -3.16 -28.52 3.48
CA THR A 93 -3.34 -28.57 2.01
C THR A 93 -2.26 -27.76 1.33
N ALA A 94 -2.05 -27.90 0.02
CA ALA A 94 -1.19 -27.00 -0.74
C ALA A 94 -2.00 -25.82 -1.31
N GLY A 95 -1.42 -24.62 -1.35
CA GLY A 95 -2.06 -23.43 -1.93
C GLY A 95 -3.38 -23.03 -1.26
N ASP A 96 -4.22 -22.30 -1.97
CA ASP A 96 -5.50 -21.78 -1.47
C ASP A 96 -6.55 -22.88 -1.29
N ASN A 97 -7.52 -22.63 -0.40
CA ASN A 97 -8.67 -23.51 -0.21
C ASN A 97 -9.95 -22.92 -0.82
N ILE A 98 -10.13 -21.62 -0.65
CA ILE A 98 -11.31 -20.89 -1.11
C ILE A 98 -10.82 -19.71 -1.95
N ILE A 99 -11.44 -19.48 -3.09
CA ILE A 99 -11.12 -18.35 -3.97
C ILE A 99 -12.43 -17.69 -4.38
N TYR A 100 -12.54 -16.38 -4.17
CA TYR A 100 -13.58 -15.55 -4.76
C TYR A 100 -12.99 -14.81 -5.95
N ARG A 101 -13.55 -15.03 -7.14
CA ARG A 101 -13.16 -14.37 -8.39
C ARG A 101 -14.22 -13.38 -8.82
N PHE A 102 -13.79 -12.18 -9.14
CA PHE A 102 -14.63 -11.13 -9.72
C PHE A 102 -14.15 -10.83 -11.13
N THR A 103 -15.10 -10.81 -12.06
CA THR A 103 -14.89 -10.35 -13.44
C THR A 103 -15.94 -9.30 -13.76
N PHE A 104 -15.55 -8.29 -14.51
CA PHE A 104 -16.36 -7.11 -14.77
C PHE A 104 -16.68 -6.99 -16.25
N GLN A 105 -17.81 -6.36 -16.55
CA GLN A 105 -18.26 -6.04 -17.90
C GLN A 105 -18.72 -4.59 -17.97
N HIS A 106 -18.47 -3.94 -19.09
CA HIS A 106 -18.84 -2.58 -19.37
C HIS A 106 -19.93 -2.49 -20.43
N MET A 107 -20.81 -1.52 -20.26
CA MET A 107 -21.81 -1.14 -21.23
C MET A 107 -21.84 0.37 -21.38
N ASN A 108 -21.80 0.83 -22.62
CA ASN A 108 -22.07 2.22 -22.96
C ASN A 108 -23.55 2.39 -23.30
N GLU A 109 -24.33 2.95 -22.37
CA GLU A 109 -25.77 3.15 -22.54
C GLU A 109 -26.10 4.33 -23.48
N ASP A 110 -25.18 5.30 -23.65
CA ASP A 110 -25.34 6.45 -24.54
C ASP A 110 -24.04 6.83 -25.27
N PRO A 111 -23.74 6.17 -26.42
CA PRO A 111 -22.53 6.45 -27.18
C PRO A 111 -22.55 7.82 -27.89
N SER A 112 -23.63 8.59 -27.80
CA SER A 112 -23.76 9.88 -28.49
C SER A 112 -23.22 11.08 -27.70
N THR A 113 -22.66 10.84 -26.50
CA THR A 113 -22.11 11.89 -25.64
C THR A 113 -20.73 11.56 -25.09
N PHE A 114 -20.01 12.59 -24.67
CA PHE A 114 -18.77 12.43 -23.90
C PHE A 114 -19.01 12.50 -22.38
N PHE A 115 -20.21 12.87 -21.93
CA PHE A 115 -20.52 12.90 -20.50
C PHE A 115 -20.71 11.48 -19.98
N ASN A 116 -20.00 11.13 -18.90
CA ASN A 116 -20.13 9.78 -18.32
C ASN A 116 -21.55 9.46 -17.84
N ILE A 117 -22.30 10.48 -17.41
CA ILE A 117 -23.67 10.36 -16.94
C ILE A 117 -24.51 11.48 -17.55
N ARG A 118 -25.59 11.13 -18.24
CA ARG A 118 -26.67 12.08 -18.56
C ARG A 118 -28.01 11.40 -18.81
N LEU A 119 -29.10 12.13 -18.58
CA LEU A 119 -30.47 11.72 -18.95
C LEU A 119 -30.86 10.30 -18.45
N GLY A 120 -30.43 9.93 -17.25
CA GLY A 120 -30.70 8.61 -16.67
C GLY A 120 -29.76 7.48 -17.14
N GLN A 121 -28.79 7.76 -18.02
CA GLN A 121 -27.89 6.77 -18.63
C GLN A 121 -26.44 6.96 -18.21
N GLN A 122 -25.66 5.88 -18.30
CA GLN A 122 -24.22 5.85 -18.03
C GLN A 122 -23.43 5.37 -19.24
N ASN A 123 -22.38 6.10 -19.63
CA ASN A 123 -21.50 5.68 -20.74
C ASN A 123 -20.53 4.58 -20.36
N ILE A 124 -20.26 4.42 -19.06
CA ILE A 124 -19.46 3.34 -18.51
C ILE A 124 -20.27 2.74 -17.37
N LYS A 125 -21.31 1.99 -17.72
CA LYS A 125 -22.03 1.16 -16.76
C LYS A 125 -21.26 -0.11 -16.53
N THR A 126 -20.86 -0.36 -15.30
CA THR A 126 -20.09 -1.54 -14.94
C THR A 126 -20.94 -2.53 -14.15
N THR A 127 -20.89 -3.80 -14.55
CA THR A 127 -21.48 -4.92 -13.81
C THR A 127 -20.42 -5.97 -13.53
N TYR A 128 -20.69 -6.87 -12.58
CA TYR A 128 -19.78 -7.94 -12.23
C TYR A 128 -20.45 -9.30 -12.08
N THR A 129 -19.64 -10.33 -12.23
CA THR A 129 -19.94 -11.71 -11.85
C THR A 129 -18.97 -12.12 -10.75
N CYS A 130 -19.49 -12.70 -9.66
CA CYS A 130 -18.70 -13.31 -8.59
C CYS A 130 -18.81 -14.82 -8.69
N GLU A 131 -17.66 -15.48 -8.80
CA GLU A 131 -17.51 -16.92 -8.78
C GLU A 131 -16.75 -17.35 -7.52
N ARG A 132 -17.14 -18.48 -6.93
CA ARG A 132 -16.47 -19.05 -5.76
C ARG A 132 -15.95 -20.44 -6.07
N SER A 133 -14.70 -20.69 -5.70
CA SER A 133 -14.11 -22.03 -5.61
C SER A 133 -13.99 -22.42 -4.13
N MET A 134 -14.25 -23.69 -3.83
CA MET A 134 -14.05 -24.30 -2.51
C MET A 134 -13.02 -25.45 -2.55
N ASP A 135 -12.32 -25.60 -3.68
CA ASP A 135 -11.39 -26.69 -3.99
C ASP A 135 -10.05 -26.17 -4.53
N GLY A 136 -9.63 -24.99 -4.06
CA GLY A 136 -8.34 -24.39 -4.42
C GLY A 136 -8.23 -23.96 -5.88
N GLY A 137 -9.35 -23.55 -6.48
CA GLY A 137 -9.41 -23.06 -7.86
C GLY A 137 -9.58 -24.13 -8.93
N ALA A 138 -9.78 -25.41 -8.56
CA ALA A 138 -10.01 -26.47 -9.53
C ALA A 138 -11.38 -26.34 -10.22
N THR A 139 -12.41 -25.95 -9.46
CA THR A 139 -13.74 -25.63 -10.00
C THR A 139 -14.25 -24.30 -9.45
N PHE A 140 -15.06 -23.60 -10.25
CA PHE A 140 -15.69 -22.34 -9.89
C PHE A 140 -17.21 -22.45 -10.08
N THR A 141 -17.96 -21.93 -9.10
CA THR A 141 -19.42 -21.79 -9.17
C THR A 141 -19.78 -20.32 -9.13
N THR A 142 -20.58 -19.84 -10.09
CA THR A 142 -21.13 -18.49 -10.04
C THR A 142 -22.10 -18.36 -8.87
N ILE A 143 -21.80 -17.47 -7.92
CA ILE A 143 -22.63 -17.22 -6.73
C ILE A 143 -23.38 -15.88 -6.83
N ALA A 144 -22.94 -14.99 -7.71
CA ALA A 144 -23.65 -13.75 -8.05
C ALA A 144 -23.39 -13.37 -9.51
N SER A 145 -24.42 -12.88 -10.19
CA SER A 145 -24.35 -12.38 -11.57
C SER A 145 -25.11 -11.08 -11.70
N ASN A 146 -24.69 -10.23 -12.64
CA ASN A 146 -25.26 -8.89 -12.85
C ASN A 146 -25.20 -8.00 -11.58
N GLY A 147 -24.19 -8.20 -10.72
CA GLY A 147 -23.92 -7.26 -9.65
C GLY A 147 -23.57 -5.89 -10.24
N ILE A 148 -24.06 -4.80 -9.66
CA ILE A 148 -23.88 -3.46 -10.21
C ILE A 148 -22.72 -2.77 -9.49
N VAL A 149 -21.90 -2.05 -10.24
CA VAL A 149 -20.93 -1.10 -9.68
C VAL A 149 -21.53 0.30 -9.74
N PRO A 150 -21.67 1.04 -8.62
CA PRO A 150 -22.10 2.43 -8.65
C PRO A 150 -21.12 3.26 -9.50
N PRO A 151 -21.61 4.24 -10.28
CA PRO A 151 -20.72 5.08 -11.06
C PRO A 151 -19.92 6.01 -10.14
N PRO A 152 -18.75 6.50 -10.57
CA PRO A 152 -17.97 7.50 -9.82
C PRO A 152 -18.81 8.71 -9.40
N ASN A 153 -18.54 9.23 -8.19
CA ASN A 153 -19.29 10.36 -7.62
C ASN A 153 -18.86 11.71 -8.23
N ILE A 154 -19.30 11.99 -9.45
CA ILE A 154 -18.95 13.23 -10.16
C ILE A 154 -19.49 14.48 -9.43
N GLY A 155 -20.70 14.35 -8.84
CA GLY A 155 -21.36 15.38 -8.07
C GLY A 155 -22.88 15.42 -8.26
N PRO A 156 -23.60 16.28 -7.51
CA PRO A 156 -25.07 16.28 -7.43
C PRO A 156 -25.80 16.40 -8.78
N ARG A 157 -25.20 17.10 -9.75
CA ARG A 157 -25.82 17.27 -11.08
C ARG A 157 -25.85 15.98 -11.88
N SER A 158 -24.81 15.15 -11.78
CA SER A 158 -24.76 13.86 -12.46
C SER A 158 -25.52 12.80 -11.66
N ILE A 159 -25.42 12.83 -10.33
CA ILE A 159 -26.00 11.78 -9.48
C ILE A 159 -27.50 12.02 -9.19
N GLN A 160 -27.86 13.18 -8.66
CA GLN A 160 -29.18 13.39 -8.05
C GLN A 160 -30.17 14.15 -8.95
N ASN A 161 -29.69 14.91 -9.93
CA ASN A 161 -30.58 15.67 -10.80
C ASN A 161 -31.37 14.72 -11.74
N ALA A 162 -32.69 14.70 -11.64
CA ALA A 162 -33.55 13.83 -12.45
C ALA A 162 -33.74 14.30 -13.91
N THR A 163 -33.43 15.55 -14.23
CA THR A 163 -33.57 16.09 -15.59
C THR A 163 -32.36 15.77 -16.44
N VAL A 164 -31.15 15.90 -15.89
CA VAL A 164 -29.91 15.75 -16.66
C VAL A 164 -28.98 14.66 -16.15
N GLY A 165 -29.15 14.16 -14.93
CA GLY A 165 -28.33 13.10 -14.32
C GLY A 165 -29.11 11.79 -14.17
N LEU A 166 -28.76 10.97 -13.17
CA LEU A 166 -29.44 9.70 -12.86
C LEU A 166 -30.75 9.86 -12.10
N GLY A 167 -30.98 11.00 -11.44
CA GLY A 167 -32.14 11.19 -10.57
C GLY A 167 -32.13 10.34 -9.31
N ALA A 168 -30.96 9.91 -8.84
CA ALA A 168 -30.84 9.14 -7.60
C ALA A 168 -31.18 10.01 -6.37
N ALA A 169 -31.72 9.41 -5.31
CA ALA A 169 -32.05 10.16 -4.08
C ALA A 169 -30.77 10.73 -3.41
N SER A 170 -29.71 9.93 -3.38
CA SER A 170 -28.38 10.28 -2.89
C SER A 170 -27.34 9.33 -3.47
N TYR A 171 -26.05 9.65 -3.36
CA TYR A 171 -25.00 8.70 -3.70
C TYR A 171 -25.09 7.42 -2.83
N GLY A 172 -25.32 7.58 -1.53
CA GLY A 172 -25.58 6.46 -0.62
C GLY A 172 -26.71 5.53 -1.08
N SER A 173 -27.76 6.06 -1.72
CA SER A 173 -28.83 5.21 -2.29
C SER A 173 -28.35 4.35 -3.46
N LEU A 174 -27.37 4.80 -4.25
CA LEU A 174 -26.75 4.00 -5.31
C LEU A 174 -25.83 2.92 -4.71
N MET A 175 -25.05 3.25 -3.69
CA MET A 175 -24.23 2.25 -2.99
C MET A 175 -25.09 1.16 -2.37
N GLN A 176 -26.19 1.52 -1.71
CA GLN A 176 -27.12 0.53 -1.13
C GLN A 176 -27.79 -0.35 -2.19
N GLN A 177 -28.12 0.20 -3.37
CA GLN A 177 -28.64 -0.59 -4.49
C GLN A 177 -27.60 -1.55 -5.09
N ALA A 178 -26.31 -1.24 -4.95
CA ALA A 178 -25.22 -2.09 -5.41
C ALA A 178 -24.85 -3.21 -4.42
N VAL A 179 -25.38 -3.19 -3.20
CA VAL A 179 -25.22 -4.31 -2.27
C VAL A 179 -26.02 -5.51 -2.78
N MET A 180 -25.35 -6.64 -2.93
CA MET A 180 -25.96 -7.89 -3.41
C MET A 180 -25.75 -9.01 -2.39
N THR A 181 -26.79 -9.83 -2.19
CA THR A 181 -26.65 -11.10 -1.46
C THR A 181 -26.39 -12.21 -2.46
N ALA A 182 -25.27 -12.92 -2.33
CA ALA A 182 -24.94 -14.05 -3.18
C ALA A 182 -25.88 -15.24 -2.91
N THR A 183 -26.01 -16.16 -3.87
CA THR A 183 -26.83 -17.38 -3.73
C THR A 183 -26.37 -18.29 -2.58
N THR A 184 -25.14 -18.11 -2.12
CA THR A 184 -24.51 -18.84 -1.01
C THR A 184 -24.48 -18.08 0.32
N GLY A 185 -25.08 -16.88 0.38
CA GLY A 185 -25.34 -16.13 1.62
C GLY A 185 -24.34 -15.01 1.96
N GLU A 186 -23.28 -14.83 1.17
CA GLU A 186 -22.35 -13.71 1.29
C GLU A 186 -23.04 -12.38 0.96
N GLN A 187 -22.65 -11.29 1.63
CA GLN A 187 -22.95 -9.94 1.16
C GLN A 187 -21.79 -9.45 0.30
N LEU A 188 -22.09 -8.85 -0.85
CA LEU A 188 -21.15 -8.39 -1.86
C LEU A 188 -21.38 -6.91 -2.15
N PHE A 189 -20.28 -6.16 -2.29
CA PHE A 189 -20.29 -4.80 -2.82
C PHE A 189 -19.01 -4.59 -3.64
N CYS A 190 -19.15 -4.02 -4.83
CA CYS A 190 -18.03 -3.61 -5.66
C CYS A 190 -18.25 -2.16 -6.12
N GLY A 191 -17.27 -1.29 -5.92
CA GLY A 191 -17.32 0.05 -6.50
C GLY A 191 -16.46 1.09 -5.81
N PRO A 192 -16.57 2.35 -6.25
CA PRO A 192 -15.76 3.43 -5.74
C PRO A 192 -16.18 3.79 -4.30
N VAL A 193 -15.18 4.04 -3.48
CA VAL A 193 -15.26 4.44 -2.08
C VAL A 193 -14.22 5.51 -1.80
N ASP A 194 -14.31 6.17 -0.66
CA ASP A 194 -13.16 6.88 -0.10
C ASP A 194 -11.99 5.90 0.12
N ASP A 195 -10.75 6.32 -0.12
CA ASP A 195 -9.58 5.46 0.13
C ASP A 195 -9.42 5.22 1.64
N PRO A 196 -9.69 4.01 2.17
CA PRO A 196 -9.68 3.80 3.60
C PRO A 196 -8.28 3.82 4.22
N PHE A 197 -7.23 3.73 3.39
CA PHE A 197 -5.87 3.82 3.89
C PHE A 197 -5.50 5.27 4.19
N PHE A 198 -4.67 5.47 5.21
CA PHE A 198 -4.28 6.78 5.69
C PHE A 198 -2.82 6.75 6.09
N VAL A 199 -2.05 7.69 5.57
CA VAL A 199 -0.61 7.75 5.86
C VAL A 199 -0.04 9.09 5.41
N ASP A 200 0.98 9.58 6.12
CA ASP A 200 1.80 10.67 5.61
C ASP A 200 2.76 10.17 4.52
N LEU A 201 2.25 9.93 3.31
CA LEU A 201 3.05 9.44 2.17
C LEU A 201 4.29 10.31 1.92
N GLY A 202 4.11 11.64 1.97
CA GLY A 202 5.22 12.56 1.76
C GLY A 202 6.27 12.45 2.85
N GLY A 203 5.88 12.18 4.10
CA GLY A 203 6.82 11.98 5.19
C GLY A 203 7.51 10.62 5.11
N ALA A 204 6.74 9.55 4.90
CA ALA A 204 7.25 8.19 4.75
C ALA A 204 8.34 8.11 3.68
N PHE A 205 8.07 8.68 2.50
CA PHE A 205 8.96 8.57 1.35
C PHE A 205 9.90 9.76 1.15
N ASP A 206 9.79 10.83 1.96
CA ASP A 206 10.90 11.76 2.21
C ASP A 206 11.82 11.18 3.30
N VAL A 207 12.30 9.97 3.01
CA VAL A 207 13.26 9.20 3.83
C VAL A 207 12.83 9.11 5.30
N GLY A 208 11.60 8.66 5.58
CA GLY A 208 11.12 8.51 6.96
C GLY A 208 10.93 9.82 7.72
N GLY A 209 10.85 10.96 7.03
CA GLY A 209 10.54 12.29 7.58
C GLY A 209 9.07 12.48 7.95
N PHE A 210 8.50 11.55 8.72
CA PHE A 210 7.11 11.63 9.21
C PHE A 210 6.85 12.94 9.95
N ARG A 211 5.78 13.65 9.55
CA ARG A 211 5.38 14.90 10.18
C ARG A 211 4.28 14.65 11.20
N THR A 212 4.24 15.45 12.27
CA THR A 212 3.23 15.31 13.34
C THR A 212 2.33 16.54 13.46
N GLY A 213 1.20 16.38 14.15
CA GLY A 213 0.25 17.45 14.42
C GLY A 213 -0.22 18.17 13.15
N ALA A 214 -0.20 19.50 13.17
CA ALA A 214 -0.68 20.31 12.06
C ALA A 214 0.18 20.25 10.78
N GLN A 215 1.33 19.56 10.80
CA GLN A 215 2.22 19.37 9.64
C GLN A 215 2.01 18.03 8.94
N ALA A 216 1.47 17.03 9.66
CA ALA A 216 1.09 15.75 9.09
C ALA A 216 0.07 15.98 7.95
N ARG A 217 0.25 15.28 6.83
CA ARG A 217 -0.69 15.34 5.72
C ARG A 217 -1.01 13.93 5.30
N ASP A 218 -2.27 13.56 5.42
CA ASP A 218 -2.74 12.33 4.80
C ASP A 218 -2.62 12.49 3.28
N GLY A 219 -1.77 11.64 2.68
CA GLY A 219 -1.49 11.64 1.25
C GLY A 219 -2.65 11.08 0.42
N LEU A 220 -3.59 10.40 1.07
CA LEU A 220 -4.76 9.76 0.46
C LEU A 220 -6.07 10.49 0.79
N ALA A 221 -6.03 11.45 1.71
CA ALA A 221 -7.20 12.25 2.05
C ALA A 221 -7.89 12.83 0.80
N LYS A 222 -9.20 12.56 0.73
CA LYS A 222 -10.10 12.97 -0.33
C LYS A 222 -9.85 12.36 -1.70
N PHE A 223 -8.96 11.38 -1.80
CA PHE A 223 -8.91 10.48 -2.95
C PHE A 223 -9.90 9.34 -2.74
N ASN A 224 -10.31 8.75 -3.86
CA ASN A 224 -11.11 7.53 -3.86
C ASN A 224 -10.25 6.34 -4.33
N CYS A 225 -10.76 5.14 -4.11
CA CYS A 225 -10.32 3.91 -4.75
C CYS A 225 -11.54 3.05 -5.10
N HIS A 226 -11.35 1.97 -5.84
CA HIS A 226 -12.38 0.95 -6.03
C HIS A 226 -12.16 -0.24 -5.09
N SER A 227 -13.21 -0.69 -4.42
CA SER A 227 -13.13 -1.81 -3.49
C SER A 227 -14.01 -2.98 -3.92
N ILE A 228 -13.51 -4.18 -3.66
CA ILE A 228 -14.30 -5.42 -3.61
C ILE A 228 -14.47 -5.77 -2.13
N VAL A 229 -15.72 -5.76 -1.65
CA VAL A 229 -16.09 -6.05 -0.26
C VAL A 229 -16.94 -7.31 -0.21
N ILE A 230 -16.53 -8.27 0.62
CA ILE A 230 -17.25 -9.52 0.86
C ILE A 230 -17.44 -9.69 2.36
N GLU A 231 -18.68 -9.95 2.79
CA GLU A 231 -18.97 -10.41 4.15
C GLU A 231 -19.40 -11.88 4.11
N VAL A 232 -18.58 -12.74 4.72
CA VAL A 232 -18.67 -14.20 4.61
C VAL A 232 -18.99 -14.81 5.97
N PRO A 233 -19.95 -15.75 6.08
CA PRO A 233 -20.15 -16.53 7.30
C PRO A 233 -18.88 -17.26 7.72
N ILE A 234 -18.55 -17.24 9.01
CA ILE A 234 -17.38 -17.94 9.55
C ILE A 234 -17.47 -19.43 9.26
N THR A 235 -18.67 -20.03 9.29
CA THR A 235 -18.86 -21.44 8.94
C THR A 235 -18.41 -21.77 7.52
N THR A 236 -18.51 -20.83 6.56
CA THR A 236 -18.02 -21.03 5.18
C THR A 236 -16.50 -21.02 5.13
N LEU A 237 -15.86 -20.18 5.94
CA LEU A 237 -14.41 -20.06 6.01
C LEU A 237 -13.78 -21.14 6.91
N GLN A 238 -14.54 -21.73 7.81
CA GLN A 238 -14.06 -22.73 8.74
C GLN A 238 -14.03 -24.12 8.09
N LYS A 239 -12.88 -24.80 8.10
CA LYS A 239 -12.63 -26.05 7.36
C LYS A 239 -13.57 -27.23 7.67
N ASN A 240 -14.17 -27.24 8.86
CA ASN A 240 -15.12 -28.23 9.35
C ASN A 240 -16.55 -27.67 9.51
N ASN A 241 -16.83 -26.51 8.93
CA ASN A 241 -18.11 -25.79 9.02
C ASN A 241 -18.56 -25.45 10.46
N GLN A 242 -17.63 -25.25 11.38
CA GLN A 242 -17.94 -24.91 12.77
C GLN A 242 -18.26 -23.41 12.92
N SER A 243 -19.22 -23.10 13.78
CA SER A 243 -19.51 -21.74 14.23
C SER A 243 -18.50 -21.25 15.27
N THR A 244 -18.34 -19.94 15.44
CA THR A 244 -17.41 -19.36 16.43
C THR A 244 -17.67 -19.81 17.87
N SER A 245 -18.94 -20.07 18.22
CA SER A 245 -19.32 -20.59 19.54
C SER A 245 -18.74 -21.97 19.86
N GLN A 246 -18.27 -22.70 18.83
CA GLN A 246 -17.64 -24.01 18.95
C GLN A 246 -16.11 -23.92 19.03
N ALA A 247 -15.52 -22.73 18.96
CA ALA A 247 -14.10 -22.54 19.21
C ALA A 247 -13.79 -22.88 20.68
N SER A 248 -12.77 -23.72 20.89
CA SER A 248 -12.34 -24.12 22.24
C SER A 248 -11.82 -22.93 23.07
N SER A 249 -11.16 -21.98 22.40
CA SER A 249 -10.72 -20.69 22.94
C SER A 249 -10.33 -19.77 21.79
N ILE A 250 -9.85 -18.56 22.11
CA ILE A 250 -9.24 -17.64 21.14
C ILE A 250 -7.95 -18.20 20.51
N LEU A 251 -7.43 -19.34 20.97
CA LEU A 251 -6.24 -20.01 20.45
C LEU A 251 -6.58 -21.25 19.60
N ASP A 252 -7.86 -21.43 19.26
CA ASP A 252 -8.28 -22.57 18.44
C ASP A 252 -7.76 -22.43 17.00
N GLY A 253 -6.72 -23.18 16.66
CA GLY A 253 -6.10 -23.16 15.34
C GLY A 253 -7.04 -23.57 14.19
N ASN A 254 -8.22 -24.13 14.47
CA ASN A 254 -9.22 -24.41 13.44
C ASN A 254 -9.99 -23.17 12.97
N PHE A 255 -9.87 -22.05 13.69
CA PHE A 255 -10.55 -20.79 13.39
C PHE A 255 -9.62 -19.73 12.78
N VAL A 256 -8.41 -20.12 12.42
CA VAL A 256 -7.46 -19.21 11.76
C VAL A 256 -7.58 -19.38 10.25
N ILE A 257 -7.44 -18.28 9.53
CA ILE A 257 -7.33 -18.24 8.07
C ILE A 257 -6.17 -17.33 7.65
N GLY A 258 -5.60 -17.57 6.47
CA GLY A 258 -4.75 -16.62 5.77
C GLY A 258 -5.50 -16.07 4.55
N VAL A 259 -5.38 -14.77 4.30
CA VAL A 259 -6.06 -14.09 3.19
C VAL A 259 -5.03 -13.32 2.37
N TRP A 260 -5.13 -13.39 1.05
CA TRP A 260 -4.40 -12.51 0.14
C TRP A 260 -5.28 -12.15 -1.05
N ALA A 261 -4.96 -11.08 -1.76
CA ALA A 261 -5.66 -10.64 -2.96
C ALA A 261 -4.70 -10.53 -4.14
N SER A 262 -5.25 -10.63 -5.35
CA SER A 262 -4.46 -10.56 -6.57
C SER A 262 -5.26 -10.03 -7.75
N ALA A 263 -4.54 -9.41 -8.69
CA ALA A 263 -5.04 -9.12 -10.02
C ALA A 263 -4.24 -9.90 -11.06
N SER A 264 -4.93 -10.52 -12.01
CA SER A 264 -4.33 -11.25 -13.12
C SER A 264 -4.84 -10.77 -14.47
N ARG A 265 -3.97 -10.78 -15.49
CA ARG A 265 -4.29 -10.40 -16.88
C ARG A 265 -4.01 -11.54 -17.86
N PRO A 266 -4.67 -11.58 -19.03
CA PRO A 266 -4.26 -12.44 -20.13
C PRO A 266 -2.85 -12.08 -20.59
N GLN A 267 -2.03 -13.09 -20.86
CA GLN A 267 -0.62 -12.94 -21.20
C GLN A 267 -0.39 -12.14 -22.49
N ILE A 268 -1.33 -12.18 -23.45
CA ILE A 268 -1.18 -11.58 -24.77
C ILE A 268 -2.25 -10.51 -24.97
N THR A 269 -1.82 -9.30 -25.30
CA THR A 269 -2.67 -8.20 -25.80
C THR A 269 -2.30 -7.91 -27.26
N THR A 270 -3.29 -7.92 -28.15
CA THR A 270 -3.11 -7.58 -29.56
C THR A 270 -3.88 -6.29 -29.87
N LEU A 271 -3.15 -5.24 -30.26
CA LEU A 271 -3.72 -3.93 -30.61
C LEU A 271 -4.21 -3.92 -32.06
N SER A 272 -5.36 -3.29 -32.33
CA SER A 272 -5.86 -3.05 -33.69
C SER A 272 -5.26 -1.76 -34.27
N ALA A 273 -5.04 -1.74 -35.59
CA ALA A 273 -4.65 -0.53 -36.32
C ALA A 273 -5.85 0.38 -36.66
N ASN A 274 -7.08 -0.10 -36.46
CA ASN A 274 -8.30 0.49 -37.00
C ASN A 274 -9.11 1.24 -35.92
N GLY A 275 -8.60 1.30 -34.69
CA GLY A 275 -9.32 1.85 -33.53
C GLY A 275 -10.28 0.86 -32.86
N ASP A 276 -10.29 -0.41 -33.25
CA ASP A 276 -11.04 -1.45 -32.52
C ASP A 276 -10.41 -1.71 -31.15
N GLU A 277 -11.24 -2.16 -30.21
CA GLU A 277 -10.77 -2.57 -28.89
C GLU A 277 -9.67 -3.66 -29.00
N PRO A 278 -8.64 -3.62 -28.13
CA PRO A 278 -7.64 -4.66 -28.11
C PRO A 278 -8.25 -6.04 -27.85
N THR A 279 -7.63 -7.07 -28.44
CA THR A 279 -8.00 -8.46 -28.15
C THR A 279 -7.03 -9.07 -27.16
N TYR A 280 -7.55 -9.90 -26.25
CA TYR A 280 -6.79 -10.50 -25.16
C TYR A 280 -6.85 -12.03 -25.22
N SER A 281 -5.72 -12.69 -25.02
CA SER A 281 -5.61 -14.16 -25.10
C SER A 281 -4.44 -14.71 -24.29
N GLY A 282 -4.30 -16.04 -24.28
CA GLY A 282 -3.25 -16.75 -23.53
C GLY A 282 -3.64 -17.06 -22.08
N ASN A 283 -2.66 -17.52 -21.31
CA ASN A 283 -2.86 -17.84 -19.90
C ASN A 283 -3.08 -16.56 -19.07
N TRP A 284 -3.73 -16.71 -17.91
CA TRP A 284 -3.79 -15.64 -16.93
C TRP A 284 -2.46 -15.56 -16.18
N VAL A 285 -1.96 -14.35 -16.02
CA VAL A 285 -0.69 -14.04 -15.36
C VAL A 285 -0.96 -13.02 -14.27
N GLN A 286 -0.52 -13.32 -13.05
CA GLN A 286 -0.59 -12.39 -11.94
C GLN A 286 0.26 -11.16 -12.24
N VAL A 287 -0.31 -9.97 -12.02
CA VAL A 287 0.37 -8.68 -12.23
C VAL A 287 0.45 -7.86 -10.96
N SER A 288 -0.41 -8.13 -9.97
CA SER A 288 -0.43 -7.52 -8.65
C SER A 288 -0.85 -8.55 -7.62
N ARG A 289 -0.34 -8.43 -6.39
CA ARG A 289 -0.84 -9.14 -5.22
C ARG A 289 -0.65 -8.34 -3.95
N LEU A 290 -1.42 -8.67 -2.91
CA LEU A 290 -1.19 -8.15 -1.57
C LEU A 290 -1.70 -9.14 -0.51
N GLY A 291 -0.88 -9.45 0.48
CA GLY A 291 -1.24 -10.21 1.67
C GLY A 291 -1.17 -9.32 2.91
N MET A 292 -0.05 -9.37 3.64
CA MET A 292 0.19 -8.48 4.77
C MET A 292 0.36 -7.03 4.29
N PRO A 293 -0.16 -6.05 5.05
CA PRO A 293 0.06 -4.64 4.74
C PRO A 293 1.56 -4.34 4.71
N LEU A 294 1.92 -3.37 3.87
CA LEU A 294 3.25 -2.78 3.78
C LEU A 294 4.42 -3.74 3.49
N THR A 295 4.20 -5.04 3.29
CA THR A 295 5.23 -5.98 2.82
C THR A 295 5.88 -5.47 1.54
N ASN A 296 5.08 -5.04 0.57
CA ASN A 296 5.59 -4.50 -0.68
C ASN A 296 6.26 -3.12 -0.49
N GLU A 297 5.89 -2.37 0.53
CA GLU A 297 6.29 -0.99 0.77
C GLU A 297 7.60 -0.88 1.55
N VAL A 298 7.71 -1.58 2.69
CA VAL A 298 8.79 -1.41 3.68
C VAL A 298 9.69 -2.63 3.81
N VAL A 299 9.26 -3.81 3.36
CA VAL A 299 10.06 -5.05 3.44
C VAL A 299 10.74 -5.33 2.12
N ILE A 300 9.99 -5.36 1.02
CA ILE A 300 10.52 -5.69 -0.30
C ILE A 300 11.20 -4.46 -0.92
N PRO A 301 12.50 -4.52 -1.27
CA PRO A 301 13.19 -3.39 -1.87
C PRO A 301 12.66 -3.10 -3.28
N ILE A 302 12.75 -1.84 -3.71
CA ILE A 302 12.19 -1.37 -5.00
C ILE A 302 12.62 -2.21 -6.21
N GLY A 303 13.85 -2.73 -6.23
CA GLY A 303 14.37 -3.56 -7.32
C GLY A 303 13.72 -4.93 -7.44
N MET A 304 13.00 -5.38 -6.41
CA MET A 304 12.35 -6.69 -6.35
C MET A 304 10.83 -6.62 -6.37
N LYS A 305 10.23 -5.43 -6.20
CA LYS A 305 8.77 -5.27 -6.11
C LYS A 305 8.01 -5.80 -7.33
N ASP A 306 8.55 -5.60 -8.54
CA ASP A 306 7.93 -6.16 -9.76
C ASP A 306 7.93 -7.70 -9.77
N LEU A 307 9.02 -8.33 -9.32
CA LEU A 307 9.10 -9.78 -9.23
C LEU A 307 8.14 -10.30 -8.16
N TRP A 308 8.14 -9.65 -6.99
CA TRP A 308 7.24 -9.97 -5.90
C TRP A 308 5.78 -9.89 -6.34
N ASN A 309 5.35 -8.77 -6.93
CA ASN A 309 3.97 -8.55 -7.41
C ASN A 309 3.48 -9.61 -8.42
N ARG A 310 4.40 -10.13 -9.25
CA ARG A 310 4.09 -11.10 -10.32
C ARG A 310 4.26 -12.55 -9.90
N SER A 311 4.63 -12.80 -8.65
CA SER A 311 4.96 -14.14 -8.15
C SER A 311 3.85 -14.67 -7.25
N ASN A 312 3.57 -15.97 -7.36
CA ASN A 312 2.63 -16.63 -6.46
C ASN A 312 3.28 -16.75 -5.06
N PRO A 313 2.59 -16.33 -3.98
CA PRO A 313 3.19 -16.27 -2.66
C PRO A 313 3.73 -17.63 -2.19
N TYR A 314 2.96 -18.71 -2.40
CA TYR A 314 3.31 -20.06 -1.94
C TYR A 314 4.58 -20.64 -2.59
N THR A 315 4.87 -20.28 -3.84
CA THR A 315 6.02 -20.83 -4.57
C THR A 315 7.23 -19.91 -4.60
N ALA A 316 7.04 -18.61 -4.33
CA ALA A 316 8.08 -17.62 -4.51
C ALA A 316 8.54 -16.93 -3.23
N ASP A 317 7.76 -16.91 -2.15
CA ASP A 317 8.10 -16.10 -0.97
C ASP A 317 9.33 -16.60 -0.21
N GLY A 318 9.69 -17.88 -0.36
CA GLY A 318 10.98 -18.40 0.08
C GLY A 318 12.20 -17.69 -0.55
N ASN A 319 12.05 -16.99 -1.68
CA ASN A 319 13.13 -16.21 -2.30
C ASN A 319 13.27 -14.80 -1.71
N PHE A 320 12.33 -14.37 -0.86
CA PHE A 320 12.31 -13.03 -0.26
C PHE A 320 12.65 -13.03 1.23
N LEU A 321 12.94 -14.21 1.83
CA LEU A 321 13.19 -14.38 3.27
C LEU A 321 14.22 -13.41 3.84
N GLN A 322 15.32 -13.18 3.11
CA GLN A 322 16.39 -12.28 3.52
C GLN A 322 15.90 -10.86 3.88
N TYR A 323 14.79 -10.40 3.28
CA TYR A 323 14.22 -9.08 3.56
C TYR A 323 13.38 -9.06 4.84
N PHE A 324 12.91 -10.21 5.32
CA PHE A 324 12.26 -10.34 6.62
C PHE A 324 13.28 -10.62 7.73
N GLU A 325 14.38 -11.30 7.41
CA GLU A 325 15.49 -11.62 8.32
C GLU A 325 16.38 -10.41 8.61
N ASN A 326 16.52 -9.52 7.62
CA ASN A 326 17.33 -8.30 7.66
C ASN A 326 16.63 -7.19 6.86
N PRO A 327 15.52 -6.61 7.37
CA PRO A 327 14.75 -5.61 6.65
C PRO A 327 15.55 -4.35 6.37
N GLU A 328 15.40 -3.79 5.18
CA GLU A 328 16.08 -2.54 4.78
C GLU A 328 15.73 -1.40 5.74
N LEU A 329 14.46 -1.33 6.15
CA LEU A 329 13.98 -0.35 7.13
C LEU A 329 14.79 -0.37 8.43
N GLY A 330 15.28 -1.55 8.85
CA GLY A 330 16.10 -1.70 10.04
C GLY A 330 17.45 -0.98 9.96
N LEU A 331 17.99 -0.75 8.76
CA LEU A 331 19.24 0.01 8.57
C LEU A 331 19.09 1.49 8.95
N TYR A 332 17.88 2.04 8.87
CA TYR A 332 17.56 3.42 9.26
C TYR A 332 17.17 3.54 10.74
N MET A 333 17.11 2.41 11.47
CA MET A 333 16.86 2.33 12.91
C MET A 333 18.10 1.85 13.68
N ASP A 334 19.25 1.76 13.00
CA ASP A 334 20.55 1.39 13.54
C ASP A 334 21.53 2.56 13.39
N ASP A 335 21.93 3.17 14.50
CA ASP A 335 22.86 4.31 14.51
C ASP A 335 24.27 3.96 14.02
N SER A 336 24.65 2.67 14.00
CA SER A 336 25.89 2.21 13.39
C SER A 336 25.84 2.18 11.85
N GLN A 337 24.64 2.30 11.27
CA GLN A 337 24.37 2.36 9.84
C GLN A 337 23.85 3.75 9.45
N PHE A 338 22.56 3.87 9.09
CA PHE A 338 21.95 5.11 8.61
C PHE A 338 21.06 5.78 9.65
N GLY A 339 20.93 5.24 10.87
CA GLY A 339 20.03 5.77 11.90
C GLY A 339 20.24 7.25 12.23
N SER A 340 21.50 7.69 12.29
CA SER A 340 21.83 9.10 12.52
C SER A 340 21.56 10.02 11.33
N ALA A 341 21.36 9.47 10.13
CA ALA A 341 21.07 10.20 8.90
C ALA A 341 19.56 10.38 8.66
N VAL A 342 18.71 9.71 9.43
CA VAL A 342 17.25 9.75 9.29
C VAL A 342 16.59 10.22 10.60
N PRO A 343 16.58 11.55 10.87
CA PRO A 343 16.06 12.08 12.13
C PRO A 343 14.59 11.78 12.39
N GLY A 344 13.77 11.60 11.34
CA GLY A 344 12.35 11.30 11.49
C GLY A 344 12.07 9.91 12.09
N LEU A 345 13.08 9.05 12.19
CA LEU A 345 12.99 7.73 12.82
C LEU A 345 13.88 7.65 14.08
N ASP A 346 14.34 8.78 14.63
CA ASP A 346 15.28 8.81 15.77
C ASP A 346 14.80 8.06 17.02
N SER A 347 13.49 8.06 17.24
CA SER A 347 12.81 7.42 18.36
C SER A 347 12.67 5.90 18.18
N LEU A 348 12.95 5.39 16.97
CA LEU A 348 12.87 3.98 16.60
C LEU A 348 14.28 3.43 16.51
N ARG A 349 14.75 2.80 17.59
CA ARG A 349 16.07 2.15 17.65
C ARG A 349 15.93 0.69 17.91
N ILE A 350 16.65 -0.11 17.13
CA ILE A 350 16.71 -1.56 17.32
C ILE A 350 17.51 -1.88 18.58
N GLN A 351 17.02 -2.83 19.38
CA GLN A 351 17.75 -3.34 20.54
C GLN A 351 19.14 -3.87 20.13
N THR A 352 20.19 -3.34 20.76
CA THR A 352 21.58 -3.72 20.49
C THR A 352 22.14 -4.64 21.58
N ASN A 353 21.48 -4.68 22.74
CA ASN A 353 21.94 -5.40 23.92
C ASN A 353 20.76 -5.83 24.81
N SER A 354 19.68 -6.31 24.19
CA SER A 354 18.49 -6.79 24.89
C SER A 354 18.87 -7.86 25.91
N LEU A 355 18.40 -7.69 27.15
CA LEU A 355 18.74 -8.52 28.31
C LEU A 355 20.26 -8.66 28.58
N GLY A 356 21.07 -7.74 28.06
CA GLY A 356 22.53 -7.75 28.21
C GLY A 356 23.28 -8.77 27.36
N ALA A 357 22.61 -9.40 26.38
CA ALA A 357 23.19 -10.49 25.61
C ALA A 357 22.76 -10.59 24.13
N TYR A 358 21.68 -9.94 23.72
CA TYR A 358 21.09 -10.16 22.39
C TYR A 358 21.05 -8.88 21.56
N ASP A 359 21.64 -8.94 20.37
CA ASP A 359 21.72 -7.83 19.42
C ASP A 359 20.86 -8.14 18.20
N PHE A 360 19.82 -7.32 17.98
CA PHE A 360 18.84 -7.53 16.92
C PHE A 360 19.11 -6.70 15.66
N ARG A 361 20.19 -5.93 15.62
CA ARG A 361 20.57 -5.16 14.41
C ARG A 361 20.90 -6.09 13.26
N ASN A 362 20.60 -5.70 12.03
CA ASN A 362 20.83 -6.54 10.85
C ASN A 362 22.24 -7.15 10.84
N THR A 363 22.35 -8.40 10.40
CA THR A 363 23.58 -9.22 10.33
C THR A 363 24.20 -9.64 11.67
N HIS A 364 23.60 -9.29 12.81
CA HIS A 364 24.02 -9.76 14.13
C HIS A 364 23.32 -11.07 14.54
N GLU A 365 23.73 -11.64 15.66
CA GLU A 365 23.33 -13.00 16.03
C GLU A 365 21.91 -13.12 16.60
N GLY A 366 21.30 -12.03 17.08
CA GLY A 366 19.97 -12.06 17.70
C GLY A 366 19.87 -13.14 18.78
N LEU A 367 18.88 -14.03 18.66
CA LEU A 367 18.70 -15.18 19.56
C LEU A 367 19.50 -16.43 19.15
N TYR A 368 20.24 -16.42 18.04
CA TYR A 368 20.96 -17.59 17.53
C TYR A 368 21.89 -18.27 18.55
N PRO A 369 22.58 -17.58 19.48
CA PRO A 369 23.41 -18.23 20.49
C PRO A 369 22.65 -19.23 21.37
N LEU A 370 21.32 -19.11 21.50
CA LEU A 370 20.49 -20.07 22.21
C LEU A 370 20.48 -21.46 21.56
N LYS A 371 20.77 -21.55 20.25
CA LYS A 371 20.81 -22.81 19.48
C LYS A 371 21.85 -23.80 20.02
N ALA A 372 22.88 -23.32 20.72
CA ALA A 372 23.87 -24.16 21.38
C ALA A 372 23.29 -24.97 22.57
N ASN A 373 22.15 -24.56 23.15
CA ASN A 373 21.51 -25.21 24.30
C ASN A 373 20.15 -25.82 23.94
N GLN A 374 20.18 -26.86 23.11
CA GLN A 374 18.97 -27.55 22.61
C GLN A 374 18.04 -28.08 23.72
N LEU A 375 18.60 -28.45 24.89
CA LEU A 375 17.80 -28.88 26.04
C LEU A 375 16.95 -27.74 26.59
N ALA A 376 17.46 -26.50 26.64
CA ALA A 376 16.70 -25.34 27.07
C ALA A 376 15.62 -24.93 26.05
N LEU A 377 15.79 -25.27 24.77
CA LEU A 377 14.81 -24.97 23.72
C LEU A 377 13.68 -26.00 23.63
N THR A 378 13.82 -27.16 24.26
CA THR A 378 12.82 -28.23 24.18
C THR A 378 11.46 -27.76 24.68
N GLY A 379 10.43 -27.90 23.82
CA GLY A 379 9.05 -27.46 24.12
C GLY A 379 8.75 -25.99 23.78
N THR A 380 9.74 -25.26 23.27
CA THR A 380 9.58 -23.89 22.75
C THR A 380 9.43 -23.90 21.23
N ALA A 381 8.98 -22.77 20.66
CA ALA A 381 8.99 -22.55 19.21
C ALA A 381 10.41 -22.60 18.63
N LEU A 382 11.46 -22.33 19.42
CA LEU A 382 12.84 -22.29 18.96
C LEU A 382 13.51 -23.67 18.84
N ALA A 383 12.82 -24.77 19.18
CA ALA A 383 13.36 -26.12 19.04
C ALA A 383 13.53 -26.55 17.56
N ASP A 384 14.60 -27.28 17.24
CA ASP A 384 14.90 -27.77 15.88
C ASP A 384 13.98 -28.93 15.43
N ILE A 385 13.63 -29.87 16.32
CA ILE A 385 12.77 -31.03 15.99
C ILE A 385 11.34 -30.78 16.46
N GLY A 386 10.39 -30.78 15.52
CA GLY A 386 8.96 -30.56 15.81
C GLY A 386 8.62 -29.12 16.21
N GLY A 387 9.60 -28.21 16.17
CA GLY A 387 9.46 -26.78 16.39
C GLY A 387 9.83 -25.96 15.15
N TYR A 388 9.88 -24.65 15.32
CA TYR A 388 10.10 -23.63 14.29
C TYR A 388 11.58 -23.22 14.23
N GLY A 389 12.43 -23.79 15.09
CA GLY A 389 13.80 -23.36 15.37
C GLY A 389 14.73 -23.31 14.16
N THR A 390 14.56 -24.23 13.21
CA THR A 390 15.33 -24.22 11.95
C THR A 390 15.19 -22.92 11.16
N TYR A 391 14.04 -22.26 11.26
CA TYR A 391 13.71 -21.01 10.54
C TYR A 391 13.83 -19.80 11.43
N LEU A 392 13.49 -19.94 12.71
CA LEU A 392 13.60 -18.86 13.67
C LEU A 392 15.04 -18.60 14.08
N LEU A 393 15.91 -19.61 14.07
CA LEU A 393 17.34 -19.49 14.34
C LEU A 393 18.14 -20.09 13.17
N PRO A 394 18.03 -19.54 11.95
CA PRO A 394 18.58 -20.19 10.75
C PRO A 394 20.12 -20.12 10.76
N ASP A 395 20.66 -18.95 11.08
CA ASP A 395 22.08 -18.64 11.18
C ASP A 395 22.34 -17.50 12.17
N ASN A 396 23.61 -17.14 12.35
CA ASN A 396 24.06 -16.07 13.23
C ASN A 396 24.06 -14.68 12.59
N SER A 397 23.31 -14.50 11.50
CA SER A 397 23.23 -13.25 10.73
C SER A 397 21.80 -12.83 10.39
N SER A 398 20.80 -13.54 10.93
CA SER A 398 19.38 -13.33 10.65
C SER A 398 18.61 -13.01 11.93
N PRO A 399 18.90 -11.88 12.60
CA PRO A 399 18.36 -11.62 13.93
C PRO A 399 16.85 -11.40 13.91
N ARG A 400 16.28 -10.96 12.79
CA ARG A 400 14.85 -10.62 12.67
C ARG A 400 13.96 -11.79 12.23
N SER A 401 14.55 -12.98 12.05
CA SER A 401 13.78 -14.22 11.83
C SER A 401 12.90 -14.59 13.02
N VAL A 402 13.15 -14.05 14.22
CA VAL A 402 12.38 -14.35 15.44
C VAL A 402 11.25 -13.37 15.76
N ASP A 403 11.10 -12.27 15.03
CA ASP A 403 10.04 -11.29 15.30
C ASP A 403 9.33 -10.83 14.03
N ILE A 404 10.07 -10.37 13.02
CA ILE A 404 9.49 -9.89 11.75
C ILE A 404 8.95 -11.07 10.94
N MET A 405 9.72 -12.13 10.74
CA MET A 405 9.26 -13.27 9.93
C MET A 405 7.99 -13.97 10.48
N PRO A 406 7.84 -14.23 11.79
CA PRO A 406 6.60 -14.75 12.36
C PRO A 406 5.40 -13.81 12.17
N ILE A 407 5.60 -12.51 12.35
CA ILE A 407 4.51 -11.52 12.24
C ILE A 407 4.05 -11.37 10.80
N PHE A 408 4.98 -11.24 9.85
CA PHE A 408 4.68 -10.85 8.47
C PHE A 408 4.63 -12.00 7.46
N LEU A 409 5.18 -13.19 7.77
CA LEU A 409 5.33 -14.22 6.74
C LEU A 409 4.91 -15.63 7.15
N MET A 410 5.25 -16.06 8.36
CA MET A 410 5.03 -17.44 8.78
C MET A 410 3.74 -17.63 9.59
N GLY A 411 3.39 -16.67 10.44
CA GLY A 411 2.41 -16.82 11.51
C GLY A 411 3.09 -16.95 12.88
N VAL A 412 2.45 -16.39 13.91
CA VAL A 412 2.96 -16.39 15.29
C VAL A 412 2.42 -17.59 16.05
N PRO A 413 3.27 -18.54 16.47
CA PRO A 413 2.83 -19.69 17.25
C PRO A 413 2.48 -19.31 18.68
N ASN A 414 1.47 -19.95 19.26
CA ASN A 414 1.26 -19.88 20.71
C ASN A 414 2.19 -20.85 21.46
N LEU A 415 3.49 -20.61 21.40
CA LEU A 415 4.55 -21.34 22.12
C LEU A 415 5.60 -20.33 22.60
N ALA A 416 6.28 -20.61 23.72
CA ALA A 416 7.40 -19.77 24.14
C ALA A 416 8.44 -19.63 23.01
N PRO A 417 9.04 -18.44 22.78
CA PRO A 417 8.87 -17.22 23.55
C PRO A 417 7.64 -16.38 23.16
N TYR A 418 6.83 -16.72 22.16
CA TYR A 418 5.76 -15.89 21.57
C TYR A 418 4.49 -15.70 22.43
N GLN A 419 4.62 -15.90 23.73
CA GLN A 419 3.62 -15.54 24.73
C GLN A 419 4.05 -14.22 25.38
N LEU A 420 3.08 -13.40 25.81
CA LEU A 420 3.37 -12.15 26.51
C LEU A 420 4.26 -12.39 27.72
N ALA A 421 5.11 -11.41 28.03
CA ALA A 421 6.06 -11.53 29.13
C ALA A 421 5.40 -11.73 30.51
N THR A 422 4.12 -11.37 30.66
CA THR A 422 3.33 -11.61 31.85
C THR A 422 3.39 -13.09 32.26
N GLY A 423 3.83 -13.34 33.50
CA GLY A 423 3.96 -14.69 34.06
C GLY A 423 5.30 -15.40 33.78
N LYS A 424 6.20 -14.83 32.98
CA LYS A 424 7.48 -15.46 32.63
C LYS A 424 8.58 -15.35 33.70
N GLY A 425 8.42 -14.46 34.67
CA GLY A 425 9.42 -14.24 35.74
C GLY A 425 10.81 -13.83 35.24
N GLY A 426 10.88 -13.14 34.11
CA GLY A 426 12.14 -12.72 33.47
C GLY A 426 12.82 -13.77 32.59
N ASN A 427 12.27 -14.99 32.49
CA ASN A 427 12.78 -16.01 31.58
C ASN A 427 12.00 -16.01 30.26
N VAL A 428 12.62 -15.57 29.16
CA VAL A 428 11.97 -15.48 27.84
C VAL A 428 11.47 -16.82 27.30
N LEU A 429 12.10 -17.93 27.70
CA LEU A 429 11.73 -19.29 27.31
C LEU A 429 10.71 -19.94 28.26
N ALA A 430 10.32 -19.27 29.35
CA ALA A 430 9.23 -19.74 30.19
C ALA A 430 7.87 -19.49 29.53
N ASN A 431 6.87 -20.28 29.95
CA ASN A 431 5.51 -20.04 29.54
C ASN A 431 5.05 -18.67 30.05
N GLY A 432 4.55 -17.86 29.12
CA GLY A 432 3.90 -16.59 29.41
C GLY A 432 2.41 -16.69 29.16
N LYS A 433 1.77 -15.53 29.10
CA LYS A 433 0.35 -15.43 28.77
C LYS A 433 0.13 -15.56 27.26
N PRO A 434 -0.78 -16.46 26.80
CA PRO A 434 -1.16 -16.52 25.40
C PRO A 434 -1.71 -15.19 24.88
N PHE A 435 -1.34 -14.82 23.67
CA PHE A 435 -1.63 -13.48 23.16
C PHE A 435 -1.91 -13.44 21.66
N ILE A 436 -1.00 -13.94 20.83
CA ILE A 436 -1.24 -14.08 19.39
C ILE A 436 -1.22 -15.56 19.05
N ASN A 437 -2.14 -15.99 18.20
CA ASN A 437 -2.14 -17.35 17.67
C ASN A 437 -2.62 -17.38 16.24
N ASN A 438 -1.67 -17.35 15.32
CA ASN A 438 -1.88 -17.48 13.89
C ASN A 438 -0.93 -18.59 13.39
N PHE A 439 -1.45 -19.64 12.74
CA PHE A 439 -0.67 -20.87 12.47
C PHE A 439 0.39 -20.72 11.38
N LEU A 440 1.32 -21.68 11.35
CA LEU A 440 2.16 -22.00 10.18
C LEU A 440 1.39 -22.74 9.11
N LEU A 441 1.66 -22.36 7.87
CA LEU A 441 1.24 -23.12 6.71
C LEU A 441 1.97 -24.46 6.66
N TYR A 442 1.24 -25.50 6.26
CA TYR A 442 1.82 -26.81 5.99
C TYR A 442 2.68 -26.72 4.74
N SER A 443 3.87 -27.32 4.79
CA SER A 443 4.52 -27.76 3.56
C SER A 443 4.16 -29.22 3.27
N PRO A 444 3.96 -29.59 1.99
CA PRO A 444 3.88 -30.98 1.58
C PRO A 444 5.17 -31.77 1.86
N ILE A 445 6.28 -31.09 2.13
CA ILE A 445 7.53 -31.69 2.59
C ILE A 445 7.56 -31.66 4.13
N ILE A 446 7.45 -32.85 4.74
CA ILE A 446 7.49 -33.02 6.21
C ILE A 446 8.70 -32.28 6.80
N GLY A 447 8.44 -31.35 7.73
CA GLY A 447 9.48 -30.60 8.43
C GLY A 447 9.88 -29.28 7.78
N THR A 448 9.17 -28.81 6.75
CA THR A 448 9.35 -27.46 6.18
C THR A 448 8.07 -26.63 6.33
N PRO A 449 8.14 -25.30 6.55
CA PRO A 449 7.02 -24.39 6.47
C PRO A 449 6.84 -23.95 5.02
N GLU A 450 5.60 -23.71 4.64
CA GLU A 450 5.29 -22.93 3.45
C GLU A 450 5.34 -21.45 3.85
N PHE A 451 6.14 -20.65 3.15
CA PHE A 451 6.21 -19.20 3.35
C PHE A 451 5.25 -18.54 2.38
N ALA A 452 4.36 -17.70 2.89
CA ALA A 452 3.45 -16.95 2.05
C ALA A 452 3.01 -15.67 2.77
N ASP A 453 3.09 -14.57 2.04
CA ASP A 453 2.52 -13.28 2.40
C ASP A 453 0.99 -13.40 2.43
N LEU A 454 0.45 -13.60 3.63
CA LEU A 454 -0.98 -13.79 3.89
C LEU A 454 -1.35 -12.96 5.12
N LEU A 455 -2.41 -12.17 5.00
CA LEU A 455 -3.06 -11.53 6.14
C LEU A 455 -3.76 -12.59 6.97
N ARG A 456 -3.23 -12.86 8.17
CA ARG A 456 -3.70 -13.96 9.02
C ARG A 456 -4.71 -13.48 10.04
N LEU A 457 -5.89 -14.09 10.04
CA LEU A 457 -6.98 -13.75 10.94
C LEU A 457 -7.41 -14.98 11.75
N ASN A 458 -7.38 -14.85 13.07
CA ASN A 458 -8.03 -15.75 14.00
C ASN A 458 -9.46 -15.31 14.28
N MET A 459 -10.40 -16.00 13.63
CA MET A 459 -11.84 -15.71 13.68
C MET A 459 -12.47 -16.00 15.05
N ALA A 460 -11.77 -16.69 15.96
CA ALA A 460 -12.26 -16.95 17.33
C ALA A 460 -12.05 -15.74 18.25
N VAL A 461 -11.15 -14.82 17.90
CA VAL A 461 -10.90 -13.62 18.70
C VAL A 461 -12.15 -12.71 18.68
N PRO A 462 -12.68 -12.29 19.84
CA PRO A 462 -13.82 -11.37 19.90
C PRO A 462 -13.49 -10.00 19.34
N VAL A 463 -14.47 -9.34 18.74
CA VAL A 463 -14.35 -7.95 18.29
C VAL A 463 -14.26 -7.02 19.48
N THR A 464 -13.32 -6.06 19.44
CA THR A 464 -13.31 -4.93 20.37
C THR A 464 -14.27 -3.87 19.85
N PRO A 465 -15.34 -3.51 20.58
CA PRO A 465 -16.28 -2.49 20.13
C PRO A 465 -15.57 -1.18 19.82
N ARG A 466 -15.90 -0.55 18.69
CA ARG A 466 -15.24 0.71 18.25
C ARG A 466 -15.51 1.90 19.16
N ASN A 467 -16.55 1.82 19.97
CA ASN A 467 -16.91 2.80 20.99
C ASN A 467 -16.44 2.41 22.40
N ASP A 468 -15.70 1.31 22.55
CA ASP A 468 -15.09 0.94 23.84
C ASP A 468 -14.02 1.98 24.22
N PRO A 469 -13.98 2.47 25.47
CA PRO A 469 -12.94 3.40 25.92
C PRO A 469 -11.50 2.88 25.77
N ASN A 470 -11.32 1.55 25.71
CA ASN A 470 -10.03 0.91 25.51
C ASN A 470 -9.74 0.58 24.04
N PHE A 471 -10.64 0.88 23.10
CA PHE A 471 -10.37 0.71 21.68
C PHE A 471 -9.15 1.53 21.25
N SER A 472 -8.33 0.97 20.37
CA SER A 472 -7.11 1.58 19.88
C SER A 472 -6.79 1.11 18.47
N SER A 473 -6.41 2.04 17.58
CA SER A 473 -5.92 1.76 16.22
C SER A 473 -4.58 1.03 16.21
N LEU A 474 -3.84 1.03 17.33
CA LEU A 474 -2.56 0.29 17.46
C LEU A 474 -2.72 -1.23 17.68
N GLY A 475 -3.94 -1.76 17.56
CA GLY A 475 -4.22 -3.20 17.56
C GLY A 475 -3.50 -3.97 18.67
N ILE A 476 -2.74 -4.98 18.25
CA ILE A 476 -1.98 -5.86 19.14
C ILE A 476 -0.87 -5.13 19.92
N VAL A 477 -0.26 -4.07 19.39
CA VAL A 477 0.74 -3.31 20.17
C VAL A 477 0.09 -2.76 21.44
N LYS A 478 -1.11 -2.18 21.32
CA LYS A 478 -1.85 -1.70 22.49
C LYS A 478 -2.26 -2.83 23.42
N ALA A 479 -2.73 -3.95 22.86
CA ALA A 479 -3.12 -5.11 23.65
C ALA A 479 -1.93 -5.66 24.46
N ALA A 480 -0.71 -5.65 23.90
CA ALA A 480 0.49 -6.07 24.60
C ALA A 480 0.82 -5.14 25.77
N VAL A 481 0.79 -3.82 25.54
CA VAL A 481 1.02 -2.81 26.58
C VAL A 481 0.02 -2.98 27.72
N ILE A 482 -1.28 -3.09 27.43
CA ILE A 482 -2.32 -3.32 28.43
C ILE A 482 -2.05 -4.63 29.19
N GLY A 483 -1.75 -5.72 28.47
CA GLY A 483 -1.47 -7.03 29.07
C GLY A 483 -0.25 -7.05 30.01
N LEU A 484 0.71 -6.15 29.81
CA LEU A 484 1.90 -6.00 30.65
C LEU A 484 1.71 -5.02 31.83
N THR A 485 0.89 -3.98 31.64
CA THR A 485 0.86 -2.83 32.57
C THR A 485 -0.37 -2.78 33.46
N ASP A 486 -1.49 -3.37 33.04
CA ASP A 486 -2.72 -3.37 33.83
C ASP A 486 -2.78 -4.64 34.72
N PRO A 487 -2.80 -4.48 36.06
CA PRO A 487 -2.88 -5.60 37.00
C PRO A 487 -4.09 -6.52 36.79
N ALA A 488 -5.18 -6.04 36.19
CA ALA A 488 -6.36 -6.85 35.87
C ALA A 488 -6.01 -8.03 34.94
N TYR A 489 -4.97 -7.90 34.13
CA TYR A 489 -4.54 -8.90 33.14
C TYR A 489 -3.28 -9.66 33.55
N ASN A 490 -2.77 -9.48 34.78
CA ASN A 490 -1.48 -10.00 35.27
C ASN A 490 -1.50 -11.50 35.68
N ASN A 491 -2.32 -12.32 35.02
CA ASN A 491 -2.36 -13.76 35.26
C ASN A 491 -1.91 -14.54 34.01
N THR A 492 -1.62 -15.83 34.19
CA THR A 492 -1.11 -16.72 33.12
C THR A 492 -2.20 -17.41 32.31
N ASN A 493 -3.48 -17.22 32.66
CA ASN A 493 -4.60 -17.84 31.95
C ASN A 493 -4.92 -17.08 30.64
N ILE A 494 -5.74 -17.70 29.80
CA ILE A 494 -6.33 -17.03 28.63
C ILE A 494 -7.30 -15.97 29.14
N GLU A 495 -7.04 -14.71 28.81
CA GLU A 495 -7.88 -13.57 29.14
C GLU A 495 -8.19 -12.78 27.88
N PHE A 496 -9.34 -12.12 27.86
CA PHE A 496 -9.74 -11.26 26.75
C PHE A 496 -9.18 -9.85 26.97
N ILE A 497 -8.07 -9.55 26.29
CA ILE A 497 -7.49 -8.21 26.28
C ILE A 497 -8.13 -7.42 25.12
N PRO A 498 -8.55 -6.16 25.33
CA PRO A 498 -9.01 -5.31 24.24
C PRO A 498 -7.97 -5.17 23.12
N ASN A 499 -8.43 -5.03 21.89
CA ASN A 499 -7.65 -4.85 20.65
C ASN A 499 -6.87 -6.07 20.14
N MET A 500 -7.09 -7.25 20.70
CA MET A 500 -6.57 -8.50 20.13
C MET A 500 -7.15 -8.83 18.74
N ASP A 501 -8.24 -8.17 18.34
CA ASP A 501 -8.85 -8.23 17.00
C ASP A 501 -8.25 -7.23 15.99
N GLY A 502 -7.22 -6.49 16.39
CA GLY A 502 -6.46 -5.60 15.49
C GLY A 502 -5.21 -6.26 14.93
N PHE A 503 -4.58 -5.58 13.98
CA PHE A 503 -3.36 -6.02 13.32
C PHE A 503 -2.26 -6.43 14.32
N PRO A 504 -1.57 -7.59 14.12
CA PRO A 504 -1.60 -8.47 12.95
C PRO A 504 -2.61 -9.64 13.03
N ASN A 505 -3.61 -9.60 13.92
CA ASN A 505 -4.72 -10.54 13.89
C ASN A 505 -5.80 -10.06 12.90
N GLY A 506 -5.54 -10.27 11.62
CA GLY A 506 -6.24 -9.60 10.53
C GLY A 506 -5.80 -8.15 10.42
N ARG A 507 -6.62 -7.31 9.77
CA ARG A 507 -6.45 -5.86 9.68
C ARG A 507 -7.83 -5.22 9.65
N ARG A 508 -8.09 -4.34 10.61
CA ARG A 508 -9.28 -3.50 10.68
C ARG A 508 -9.07 -2.25 9.83
N LEU A 509 -10.15 -1.61 9.37
CA LEU A 509 -10.04 -0.33 8.63
C LEU A 509 -9.41 0.77 9.49
N GLU A 510 -9.59 0.69 10.81
CA GLU A 510 -9.08 1.66 11.77
C GLU A 510 -7.63 1.41 12.21
N ASP A 511 -7.00 0.31 11.79
CA ASP A 511 -5.65 -0.02 12.25
C ASP A 511 -4.60 0.92 11.62
N ASP A 512 -3.82 1.59 12.47
CA ASP A 512 -2.67 2.41 12.06
C ASP A 512 -1.47 1.50 11.80
N VAL A 513 -1.55 0.76 10.68
CA VAL A 513 -0.54 -0.23 10.30
C VAL A 513 0.83 0.41 10.07
N THR A 514 0.89 1.65 9.57
CA THR A 514 2.18 2.34 9.40
C THR A 514 2.90 2.54 10.74
N THR A 515 2.22 3.06 11.76
CA THR A 515 2.83 3.20 13.09
C THR A 515 3.15 1.83 13.70
N ILE A 516 2.21 0.87 13.65
CA ILE A 516 2.41 -0.47 14.24
C ILE A 516 3.66 -1.15 13.67
N GLU A 517 3.83 -1.10 12.35
CA GLU A 517 4.94 -1.78 11.69
C GLU A 517 6.29 -1.11 11.92
N LEU A 518 6.34 0.23 11.93
CA LEU A 518 7.55 0.97 12.29
C LEU A 518 7.99 0.63 13.72
N GLN A 519 7.05 0.53 14.66
CA GLN A 519 7.32 0.06 16.02
C GLN A 519 7.74 -1.41 16.07
N ALA A 520 7.15 -2.28 15.24
CA ALA A 520 7.52 -3.69 15.12
C ALA A 520 8.97 -3.85 14.63
N VAL A 521 9.35 -3.13 13.57
CA VAL A 521 10.73 -3.12 13.06
C VAL A 521 11.70 -2.55 14.09
N SER A 522 11.31 -1.56 14.90
CA SER A 522 12.14 -1.10 16.02
C SER A 522 12.33 -2.16 17.11
N GLY A 523 11.37 -3.07 17.31
CA GLY A 523 11.48 -4.17 18.26
C GLY A 523 10.37 -4.25 19.32
N VAL A 524 9.24 -3.54 19.15
CA VAL A 524 8.12 -3.63 20.10
C VAL A 524 7.58 -5.06 20.24
N ALA A 525 7.66 -5.86 19.17
CA ALA A 525 7.30 -7.27 19.17
C ALA A 525 8.18 -8.10 20.12
N LEU A 526 9.48 -7.82 20.14
CA LEU A 526 10.45 -8.46 21.03
C LEU A 526 10.17 -8.08 22.49
N ALA A 527 9.92 -6.78 22.75
CA ALA A 527 9.55 -6.30 24.07
C ALA A 527 8.27 -6.96 24.60
N ALA A 528 7.24 -7.11 23.75
CA ALA A 528 5.98 -7.75 24.14
C ALA A 528 6.18 -9.18 24.70
N ILE A 529 7.18 -9.90 24.19
CA ILE A 529 7.49 -11.28 24.59
C ILE A 529 8.57 -11.39 25.68
N GLY A 530 9.06 -10.26 26.21
CA GLY A 530 9.99 -10.20 27.34
C GLY A 530 11.46 -10.05 26.96
N LEU A 531 11.76 -9.74 25.70
CA LEU A 531 13.08 -9.31 25.25
C LEU A 531 13.14 -7.79 25.36
N TRP A 532 13.43 -7.32 26.57
CA TRP A 532 13.36 -5.90 26.92
C TRP A 532 14.45 -5.07 26.23
N TYR A 533 14.19 -3.76 26.12
CA TYR A 533 15.16 -2.81 25.59
C TYR A 533 16.42 -2.70 26.45
N ASP A 534 17.46 -2.13 25.84
CA ASP A 534 18.84 -2.13 26.34
C ASP A 534 18.99 -1.46 27.72
N ASP A 535 18.08 -0.55 28.05
CA ASP A 535 17.99 0.20 29.31
C ASP A 535 17.13 -0.50 30.40
N PHE A 536 16.74 -1.76 30.17
CA PHE A 536 15.99 -2.55 31.15
C PHE A 536 16.76 -2.80 32.44
N THR A 537 16.06 -2.59 33.56
CA THR A 537 16.55 -2.94 34.91
C THR A 537 15.53 -3.83 35.62
N THR A 538 14.47 -3.24 36.17
CA THR A 538 13.39 -3.97 36.86
C THR A 538 12.01 -3.71 36.26
N ASN A 539 11.83 -2.56 35.60
CA ASN A 539 10.57 -2.20 34.95
C ASN A 539 10.67 -2.50 33.44
N PRO A 540 9.78 -3.34 32.89
CA PRO A 540 9.77 -3.61 31.44
C PRO A 540 9.39 -2.40 30.59
N VAL A 541 8.72 -1.39 31.16
CA VAL A 541 8.40 -0.12 30.49
C VAL A 541 9.55 0.85 30.69
N THR A 542 10.59 0.68 29.89
CA THR A 542 11.81 1.48 29.96
C THR A 542 11.69 2.76 29.12
N PRO A 543 12.52 3.80 29.38
CA PRO A 543 12.61 4.98 28.52
C PRO A 543 12.74 4.66 27.02
N ASP A 544 13.59 3.71 26.62
CA ASP A 544 13.75 3.37 25.21
C ASP A 544 12.48 2.73 24.62
N LEU A 545 11.81 1.84 25.37
CA LEU A 545 10.52 1.31 24.95
C LEU A 545 9.45 2.41 24.86
N LEU A 546 9.46 3.38 25.77
CA LEU A 546 8.54 4.52 25.73
C LEU A 546 8.77 5.38 24.49
N HIS A 547 10.01 5.65 24.08
CA HIS A 547 10.29 6.37 22.84
C HIS A 547 9.67 5.67 21.62
N VAL A 548 9.76 4.34 21.57
CA VAL A 548 9.16 3.55 20.49
C VAL A 548 7.64 3.59 20.56
N LEU A 549 7.05 3.39 21.74
CA LEU A 549 5.59 3.41 21.93
C LEU A 549 4.96 4.79 21.69
N ASP A 550 5.70 5.87 21.96
CA ASP A 550 5.28 7.25 21.75
C ASP A 550 5.46 7.72 20.28
N PHE A 551 6.20 6.95 19.47
CA PHE A 551 6.33 7.23 18.04
C PHE A 551 4.96 7.17 17.33
N ASN A 552 4.76 8.10 16.40
CA ASN A 552 3.53 8.23 15.62
C ASN A 552 3.87 8.67 14.20
N ALA A 553 3.37 7.94 13.19
CA ALA A 553 3.59 8.21 11.77
C ALA A 553 2.83 9.46 11.23
N GLY A 554 2.23 10.26 12.11
CA GLY A 554 1.56 11.51 11.82
C GLY A 554 0.05 11.37 11.67
N ILE A 555 -0.39 10.50 10.76
CA ILE A 555 -1.80 10.28 10.44
C ILE A 555 -2.26 8.97 11.06
N THR A 556 -3.21 9.05 11.99
CA THR A 556 -3.64 7.91 12.82
C THR A 556 -5.06 7.43 12.52
N HIS A 557 -5.74 8.08 11.58
CA HIS A 557 -7.09 7.76 11.16
C HIS A 557 -7.32 8.31 9.75
N ASN A 558 -8.25 7.68 9.04
CA ASN A 558 -8.77 8.14 7.75
C ASN A 558 -9.44 9.52 7.86
N ASP A 559 -9.47 10.26 6.76
CA ASP A 559 -9.97 11.64 6.69
C ASP A 559 -11.50 11.75 6.75
N THR A 560 -12.19 10.61 6.77
CA THR A 560 -13.63 10.49 7.02
C THR A 560 -13.94 9.35 8.00
N THR A 561 -15.23 9.10 8.21
CA THR A 561 -15.70 8.08 9.16
C THR A 561 -16.24 6.87 8.42
N PHE A 562 -15.75 5.69 8.79
CA PHE A 562 -16.23 4.41 8.28
C PHE A 562 -17.68 4.14 8.65
N GLN A 563 -18.38 3.38 7.79
CA GLN A 563 -19.72 2.90 8.09
C GLN A 563 -19.66 1.78 9.13
N GLN A 564 -20.62 1.75 10.05
CA GLN A 564 -20.61 0.75 11.12
C GLN A 564 -20.87 -0.67 10.60
N CYS A 565 -21.74 -0.81 9.59
CA CYS A 565 -22.11 -2.08 8.99
C CYS A 565 -21.81 -2.09 7.49
N PHE A 566 -22.01 -3.25 6.86
CA PHE A 566 -21.76 -3.48 5.45
C PHE A 566 -22.22 -2.33 4.53
N PRO A 567 -21.37 -1.83 3.61
CA PRO A 567 -20.06 -2.36 3.21
C PRO A 567 -18.86 -1.83 4.03
N TYR A 568 -19.08 -1.20 5.19
CA TYR A 568 -18.06 -0.66 6.12
C TYR A 568 -17.25 0.54 5.61
N LEU A 569 -17.03 0.64 4.31
CA LEU A 569 -16.31 1.75 3.66
C LEU A 569 -17.20 2.98 3.50
N GLN A 570 -16.59 4.17 3.50
CA GLN A 570 -17.32 5.41 3.32
C GLN A 570 -17.65 5.66 1.83
N GLN A 571 -18.69 6.45 1.58
CA GLN A 571 -19.00 6.94 0.23
C GLN A 571 -17.78 7.65 -0.38
N PRO A 572 -17.52 7.45 -1.69
CA PRO A 572 -16.47 8.17 -2.38
C PRO A 572 -16.74 9.67 -2.33
N TRP A 573 -15.68 10.44 -2.12
CA TRP A 573 -15.72 11.88 -2.19
C TRP A 573 -16.28 12.33 -3.53
N PRO A 574 -17.21 13.31 -3.53
CA PRO A 574 -17.67 13.90 -4.77
C PRO A 574 -16.59 14.80 -5.38
N GLY A 575 -16.63 15.02 -6.69
CA GLY A 575 -15.86 16.08 -7.32
C GLY A 575 -16.19 17.46 -6.76
N PHE A 576 -17.49 17.73 -6.64
CA PHE A 576 -18.03 19.00 -6.12
C PHE A 576 -19.30 18.78 -5.31
N THR A 577 -19.50 19.60 -4.29
CA THR A 577 -20.79 19.76 -3.60
C THR A 577 -21.33 21.17 -3.87
N GLY A 578 -22.32 21.27 -4.76
CA GLY A 578 -22.73 22.57 -5.30
C GLY A 578 -21.61 23.18 -6.15
N ASN A 579 -21.07 24.32 -5.72
CA ASN A 579 -19.95 25.00 -6.38
C ASN A 579 -18.61 24.76 -5.66
N GLU A 580 -18.60 24.05 -4.54
CA GLU A 580 -17.40 23.84 -3.74
C GLU A 580 -16.69 22.55 -4.15
N TYR A 581 -15.39 22.66 -4.46
CA TYR A 581 -14.54 21.51 -4.75
C TYR A 581 -14.26 20.74 -3.45
N THR A 582 -14.45 19.42 -3.49
CA THR A 582 -14.38 18.55 -2.32
C THR A 582 -13.24 17.55 -2.34
N GLY A 583 -12.48 17.46 -3.44
CA GLY A 583 -11.33 16.58 -3.56
C GLY A 583 -10.05 17.06 -2.85
N PRO A 584 -8.91 16.39 -3.09
CA PRO A 584 -7.64 16.63 -2.39
C PRO A 584 -7.14 18.06 -2.53
N THR A 585 -6.87 18.71 -1.40
CA THR A 585 -6.29 20.07 -1.33
C THR A 585 -4.79 19.97 -1.09
N GLY A 586 -3.97 20.67 -1.87
CA GLY A 586 -2.50 20.48 -1.87
C GLY A 586 -1.97 19.97 -3.20
N VAL A 587 -2.89 19.63 -4.11
CA VAL A 587 -2.72 19.88 -5.53
C VAL A 587 -2.64 21.41 -5.74
N GLN A 588 -1.53 22.01 -5.30
CA GLN A 588 -1.17 23.37 -5.64
C GLN A 588 -1.03 23.39 -7.15
N GLU A 589 -2.06 23.83 -7.85
CA GLU A 589 -2.13 23.83 -9.30
C GLU A 589 -1.70 22.48 -9.88
N LEU A 590 -2.66 21.55 -10.04
CA LEU A 590 -2.62 20.73 -11.24
C LEU A 590 -2.37 21.76 -12.33
N GLY A 591 -1.22 21.71 -13.00
CA GLY A 591 -0.85 22.60 -14.10
C GLY A 591 -1.75 22.41 -15.32
N LEU A 592 -3.06 22.27 -15.08
CA LEU A 592 -4.21 22.40 -15.95
C LEU A 592 -4.57 23.88 -16.16
N SER A 593 -3.99 24.82 -15.41
CA SER A 593 -3.65 26.09 -16.05
C SER A 593 -2.61 25.75 -17.11
N ALA A 594 -3.00 25.88 -18.39
CA ALA A 594 -2.10 25.75 -19.54
C ALA A 594 -0.71 26.31 -19.17
N PRO A 595 0.39 25.63 -19.56
CA PRO A 595 1.73 26.02 -19.15
C PRO A 595 1.87 27.54 -19.28
N ILE A 596 2.44 28.20 -18.27
CA ILE A 596 2.57 29.68 -18.17
C ILE A 596 2.99 30.27 -19.52
N ALA A 597 3.75 29.51 -20.29
CA ALA A 597 3.77 29.61 -21.74
C ALA A 597 3.94 28.25 -22.46
N ALA A 598 3.27 28.09 -23.61
CA ALA A 598 3.58 27.07 -24.61
C ALA A 598 4.14 27.76 -25.86
N MET A 599 5.28 27.30 -26.37
CA MET A 599 5.98 27.82 -27.55
C MET A 599 6.14 26.71 -28.61
N SER A 600 5.82 27.04 -29.86
CA SER A 600 6.09 26.21 -31.03
C SER A 600 6.93 26.98 -32.05
N ALA A 601 7.64 26.25 -32.92
CA ALA A 601 8.47 26.81 -33.97
C ALA A 601 8.08 26.23 -35.33
N TYR A 602 7.79 27.08 -36.31
CA TYR A 602 7.46 26.65 -37.67
C TYR A 602 7.97 27.64 -38.75
N PRO A 603 8.50 27.15 -39.88
CA PRO A 603 8.87 25.76 -40.15
C PRO A 603 10.05 25.32 -39.26
N ASN A 604 10.13 24.02 -38.96
CA ASN A 604 11.27 23.44 -38.26
C ASN A 604 11.44 21.98 -38.72
N PRO A 605 12.48 21.63 -39.52
CA PRO A 605 13.64 22.43 -39.87
C PRO A 605 13.34 23.73 -40.63
N PHE A 606 14.17 24.76 -40.44
CA PHE A 606 14.06 26.06 -41.10
C PHE A 606 15.31 26.38 -41.95
N VAL A 607 15.13 27.21 -42.97
CA VAL A 607 16.18 27.60 -43.91
C VAL A 607 16.72 28.98 -43.56
N ASN A 608 15.89 30.03 -43.68
CA ASN A 608 16.25 31.40 -43.32
C ASN A 608 15.48 31.90 -42.11
N ASP A 609 14.16 31.70 -42.10
CA ASP A 609 13.25 32.26 -41.11
C ASP A 609 12.50 31.16 -40.38
N VAL A 610 12.30 31.35 -39.08
CA VAL A 610 11.41 30.54 -38.26
C VAL A 610 10.47 31.44 -37.46
N THR A 611 9.23 31.01 -37.36
CA THR A 611 8.20 31.68 -36.57
C THR A 611 8.05 30.97 -35.24
N LEU A 612 8.26 31.70 -34.14
CA LEU A 612 8.09 31.26 -32.76
C LEU A 612 6.73 31.76 -32.26
N LYS A 613 5.75 30.86 -32.12
CA LYS A 613 4.45 31.19 -31.53
C LYS A 613 4.46 30.82 -30.06
N TYR A 614 4.11 31.74 -29.17
CA TYR A 614 4.01 31.45 -27.74
C TYR A 614 2.78 32.08 -27.09
N ARG A 615 2.19 31.40 -26.10
CA ARG A 615 1.05 31.89 -25.32
C ARG A 615 1.49 32.28 -23.91
N LEU A 616 0.94 33.33 -23.31
CA LEU A 616 1.16 33.71 -21.91
C LEU A 616 -0.16 33.65 -21.13
N ALA A 617 -0.15 33.00 -19.97
CA ALA A 617 -1.35 32.82 -19.15
C ALA A 617 -1.72 34.05 -18.30
N ALA A 618 -0.75 34.89 -17.96
CA ALA A 618 -0.91 36.09 -17.14
C ALA A 618 0.12 37.16 -17.54
N LYS A 619 -0.10 38.40 -17.11
CA LYS A 619 0.88 39.48 -17.28
C LYS A 619 2.20 39.09 -16.61
N THR A 620 3.28 39.05 -17.37
CA THR A 620 4.59 38.64 -16.86
C THR A 620 5.73 39.21 -17.69
N HIS A 621 6.90 39.30 -17.07
CA HIS A 621 8.13 39.63 -17.78
C HIS A 621 8.62 38.40 -18.52
N ILE A 622 8.85 38.53 -19.83
CA ILE A 622 9.37 37.45 -20.66
C ILE A 622 10.78 37.74 -21.16
N VAL A 623 11.56 36.68 -21.33
CA VAL A 623 12.82 36.69 -22.08
C VAL A 623 12.78 35.55 -23.09
N LEU A 624 12.68 35.88 -24.38
CA LEU A 624 12.80 34.95 -25.50
C LEU A 624 14.17 35.09 -26.13
N GLN A 625 14.97 34.04 -26.09
CA GLN A 625 16.35 34.05 -26.59
C GLN A 625 16.69 32.80 -27.40
N ILE A 626 17.64 32.91 -28.30
CA ILE A 626 18.22 31.80 -29.06
C ILE A 626 19.61 31.50 -28.53
N THR A 627 19.89 30.21 -28.31
CA THR A 627 21.23 29.72 -27.97
C THR A 627 21.71 28.66 -28.98
N ASP A 628 23.02 28.49 -29.12
CA ASP A 628 23.59 27.36 -29.86
C ASP A 628 23.62 26.08 -29.00
N LEU A 629 24.11 24.97 -29.59
CA LEU A 629 24.19 23.66 -28.92
C LEU A 629 25.03 23.67 -27.63
N ASN A 630 26.00 24.58 -27.52
CA ASN A 630 26.86 24.73 -26.36
C ASN A 630 26.25 25.68 -25.31
N GLY A 631 25.01 26.14 -25.52
CA GLY A 631 24.31 27.07 -24.64
C GLY A 631 24.79 28.51 -24.75
N ARG A 632 25.64 28.85 -25.73
CA ARG A 632 26.06 30.22 -25.95
C ARG A 632 24.90 31.02 -26.55
N LEU A 633 24.65 32.20 -25.98
CA LEU A 633 23.63 33.13 -26.46
C LEU A 633 23.97 33.58 -27.89
N VAL A 634 23.03 33.34 -28.81
CA VAL A 634 23.09 33.79 -30.20
C VAL A 634 22.38 35.13 -30.33
N GLN A 635 21.17 35.24 -29.77
CA GLN A 635 20.36 36.46 -29.85
C GLN A 635 19.26 36.48 -28.78
N VAL A 636 18.93 37.66 -28.25
CA VAL A 636 17.68 37.90 -27.51
C VAL A 636 16.65 38.48 -28.48
N ILE A 637 15.51 37.80 -28.61
CA ILE A 637 14.41 38.17 -29.52
C ILE A 637 13.43 39.12 -28.82
N ALA A 638 13.13 38.86 -27.55
CA ALA A 638 12.27 39.70 -26.72
C ALA A 638 12.74 39.66 -25.27
N ASP A 639 12.71 40.82 -24.61
CA ASP A 639 12.99 41.00 -23.19
C ASP A 639 12.12 42.17 -22.69
N GLU A 640 10.90 41.87 -22.28
CA GLU A 640 9.86 42.88 -22.05
C GLU A 640 8.74 42.38 -21.14
N GLN A 641 7.90 43.29 -20.65
CA GLN A 641 6.64 42.93 -19.98
C GLN A 641 5.55 42.70 -21.02
N LYS A 642 4.85 41.57 -20.94
CA LYS A 642 3.73 41.22 -21.81
C LYS A 642 2.48 40.92 -20.98
N GLU A 643 1.32 41.29 -21.52
CA GLU A 643 0.01 40.91 -20.96
C GLU A 643 -0.30 39.43 -21.29
N ALA A 644 -1.35 38.86 -20.68
CA ALA A 644 -1.85 37.54 -21.05
C ALA A 644 -2.32 37.53 -22.52
N GLY A 645 -1.98 36.49 -23.30
CA GLY A 645 -2.35 36.41 -24.72
C GLY A 645 -1.45 35.51 -25.56
N GLU A 646 -1.76 35.40 -26.85
CA GLU A 646 -0.93 34.69 -27.83
C GLU A 646 -0.07 35.67 -28.63
N TYR A 647 1.19 35.31 -28.81
CA TYR A 647 2.22 36.14 -29.43
C TYR A 647 2.97 35.36 -30.50
N THR A 648 3.49 36.10 -31.47
CA THR A 648 4.33 35.56 -32.53
C THR A 648 5.59 36.39 -32.60
N ALA A 649 6.74 35.72 -32.58
CA ALA A 649 8.04 36.32 -32.85
C ALA A 649 8.66 35.68 -34.08
N HIS A 650 9.25 36.49 -34.95
CA HIS A 650 9.97 36.02 -36.11
C HIS A 650 11.47 36.08 -35.85
N TRP A 651 12.17 35.01 -36.19
CA TRP A 651 13.62 34.97 -36.09
C TRP A 651 14.25 34.62 -37.43
N ASN A 652 15.13 35.50 -37.90
CA ASN A 652 15.91 35.30 -39.12
C ASN A 652 17.30 34.79 -38.74
N GLY A 653 17.56 33.52 -39.07
CA GLY A 653 18.85 32.86 -38.86
C GLY A 653 19.67 32.74 -40.15
N SER A 654 19.47 33.61 -41.15
CA SER A 654 20.16 33.50 -42.46
C SER A 654 21.68 33.47 -42.35
N ASN A 655 22.26 34.23 -41.42
CA ASN A 655 23.71 34.37 -41.22
C ASN A 655 24.33 33.30 -40.31
N LEU A 656 23.59 32.26 -39.95
CA LEU A 656 24.05 31.21 -39.04
C LEU A 656 24.48 29.95 -39.81
N ALA A 657 25.40 29.17 -39.24
CA ALA A 657 25.72 27.86 -39.78
C ALA A 657 24.52 26.91 -39.63
N SER A 658 24.35 25.96 -40.55
CA SER A 658 23.42 24.85 -40.33
C SER A 658 23.79 24.08 -39.06
N GLY A 659 22.78 23.59 -38.36
CA GLY A 659 22.99 22.99 -37.05
C GLY A 659 21.79 23.13 -36.12
N ILE A 660 22.01 22.80 -34.85
CA ILE A 660 20.99 22.82 -33.80
C ILE A 660 21.11 24.11 -33.00
N TYR A 661 19.99 24.80 -32.86
CA TYR A 661 19.81 25.95 -31.99
C TYR A 661 18.64 25.68 -31.03
N PHE A 662 18.50 26.49 -29.98
CA PHE A 662 17.40 26.40 -29.05
C PHE A 662 16.76 27.76 -28.84
N ALA A 663 15.46 27.88 -29.08
CA ALA A 663 14.67 29.00 -28.59
C ALA A 663 14.25 28.73 -27.15
N ARG A 664 14.64 29.60 -26.21
CA ARG A 664 14.30 29.51 -24.79
C ARG A 664 13.38 30.66 -24.42
N LEU A 665 12.21 30.34 -23.89
CA LEU A 665 11.28 31.30 -23.33
C LEU A 665 11.33 31.22 -21.81
N SER A 666 11.67 32.33 -21.17
CA SER A 666 11.59 32.52 -19.72
C SER A 666 10.44 33.45 -19.40
N ALA A 667 9.72 33.18 -18.30
CA ALA A 667 8.66 34.04 -17.79
C ALA A 667 8.79 34.13 -16.26
N GLY A 668 8.68 35.33 -15.69
CA GLY A 668 8.80 35.53 -14.24
C GLY A 668 10.13 35.06 -13.65
N GLY A 669 11.22 35.16 -14.42
CA GLY A 669 12.57 34.75 -13.99
C GLY A 669 12.87 33.25 -14.04
N ARG A 670 11.94 32.42 -14.58
CA ARG A 670 12.14 30.97 -14.76
C ARG A 670 12.06 30.60 -16.24
N THR A 671 12.93 29.70 -16.69
CA THR A 671 12.80 29.11 -18.03
C THR A 671 11.56 28.23 -18.07
N ILE A 672 10.61 28.56 -18.95
CA ILE A 672 9.33 27.86 -19.06
C ILE A 672 9.41 26.76 -20.12
N GLN A 673 10.01 27.06 -21.27
CA GLN A 673 10.13 26.09 -22.36
C GLN A 673 11.35 26.35 -23.23
N SER A 674 11.95 25.27 -23.72
CA SER A 674 13.00 25.30 -24.75
C SER A 674 12.54 24.50 -25.98
N VAL A 675 12.60 25.12 -27.16
CA VAL A 675 12.27 24.46 -28.44
C VAL A 675 13.54 24.27 -29.24
N LYS A 676 13.83 23.02 -29.62
CA LYS A 676 14.92 22.68 -30.54
C LYS A 676 14.60 23.22 -31.93
N LEU A 677 15.51 24.02 -32.50
CA LEU A 677 15.46 24.52 -33.86
C LEU A 677 16.53 23.81 -34.69
N VAL A 678 16.15 23.28 -35.85
CA VAL A 678 17.07 22.64 -36.80
C VAL A 678 17.23 23.55 -38.00
N LYS A 679 18.41 24.17 -38.16
CA LYS A 679 18.73 24.96 -39.35
C LYS A 679 19.25 24.03 -40.44
N ALA A 680 18.52 23.93 -41.55
CA ALA A 680 18.91 23.18 -42.73
C ALA A 680 19.95 23.96 -43.55
N ASN A 681 20.73 23.26 -44.37
CA ASN A 681 21.53 23.89 -45.41
C ASN A 681 20.60 24.52 -46.46
N ASN A 682 20.98 25.69 -46.98
CA ASN A 682 20.41 26.23 -48.21
C ASN A 682 20.69 25.29 -49.39
#